data_AF-A0A9X1MI99-F1
#
_entry.id   AF-A0A9X1MI99-F1
#
_cell.length_a   1.000
_cell.length_b   1.000
_cell.length_c   1.000
_cell.angle_alpha   90.00
_cell.angle_beta   90.00
_cell.angle_gamma   90.00
#
_symmetry.space_group_name_H-M   'P 1'
#
loop_
_entity.id
_entity.type
_entity.pdbx_description
1 polymer ?
#
loop_
_entity_poly.entity_id
_entity_poly.type
_entity_poly.pdbx_seq_one_letter_code
_entity_poly.pdbx_strand_id
1 'polypeptide(L)'
;MERRVIAFCLIAAAMFMTMNLLSRNKNADEQKPDAEVAQNDDQPKGADADSKKAEIKPAEDEAEKVEEKQQPRKFVTLGSVDSDVADMLVTFDSRGGAVSRIELPADRFHSLEDRRLGGYFGWLMPFDAAAGCEIRIVGPGTPAAIATPKEASSGVGLQVGDIIKNLAGFEVVDVESYVDALKQTKAGDEIEVVVERKGADAVSLLTYTAKLTDTPLEVIKPEVSDVVDKVTGLSRTVEHPSAYLTSLARINGSVIPVEGKMVADMPLVEKNWRLVENEDPTIVQFETLVTPEDLPQGVRFARLRLVKTYQLPTRPVEGVADPNYKPYGLKYTLQVFNDGEEAVDAAFRQFGATGLPTEGWWYSNKISRGWGGAGLRDVVWEDSRGDYEMFTVANIVAKYEDLESDRQVSMFKVDEQVKAKFAGVDAVYFASAMVFDNPEKDPTLSRGAAFVAAAVSDVMKQKTDCTYRLDGSPTTIQPGDKPFEMSCTIFSGPKKSELLALYGLENLEYFGWFHYVSTALLGVLHFMHDYLYIPYGLGIIFLTLMVRSALFPLSRKQARNMLIQQQLAPEMKKISERYKDDPIKQRQAQQELFTKYNFNPLGGCGVMFLQLPIFLGLYRALAVDIQLRQAPFIPGIQWCSNLAAPDQFWYWVGVLPDFMTSIPSTSFPTSFLFLGPYLNLLPLVTIALFLVQQKMFMPPPTDEQQKMQQQMMTYMMVFIGFMFFRVPSGLCIYFITQSVWGIVERKLIPKPQLPDLSDTIESTATPKKPKKRPPGKK
;
A
#
# COMPACT_ATOMS: atom_id res chain seq x y z
N MET A 1 -20.19 18.70 -4.40
CA MET A 1 -19.70 18.65 -3.01
C MET A 1 -20.34 17.44 -2.34
N GLU A 2 -19.54 16.47 -1.89
CA GLU A 2 -20.06 15.18 -1.43
C GLU A 2 -20.79 15.26 -0.08
N ARG A 3 -21.74 14.34 0.14
CA ARG A 3 -22.42 14.15 1.44
C ARG A 3 -21.43 13.94 2.60
N ARG A 4 -20.27 13.32 2.33
CA ARG A 4 -19.21 13.04 3.32
C ARG A 4 -18.51 14.31 3.82
N VAL A 5 -18.29 15.31 2.95
CA VAL A 5 -17.72 16.61 3.36
C VAL A 5 -18.68 17.36 4.29
N ILE A 6 -19.99 17.30 3.99
CA ILE A 6 -21.03 17.88 4.86
C ILE A 6 -21.07 17.16 6.21
N ALA A 7 -21.02 15.82 6.21
CA ALA A 7 -20.94 15.03 7.43
C ALA A 7 -19.70 15.35 8.27
N PHE A 8 -18.51 15.50 7.66
CA PHE A 8 -17.31 15.94 8.36
C PHE A 8 -17.45 17.33 8.98
N CYS A 9 -17.99 18.31 8.25
CA CYS A 9 -18.24 19.65 8.80
C CYS A 9 -19.23 19.62 9.97
N LEU A 10 -20.28 18.80 9.90
CA LEU A 10 -21.25 18.61 10.99
C LEU A 10 -20.61 17.91 12.21
N ILE A 11 -19.80 16.88 11.99
CA ILE A 11 -19.07 16.16 13.06
C ILE A 11 -18.03 17.07 13.70
N ALA A 12 -17.27 17.85 12.92
CA ALA A 12 -16.31 18.82 13.46
C ALA A 12 -16.99 19.93 14.27
N ALA A 13 -18.15 20.43 13.82
CA ALA A 13 -18.97 21.37 14.58
C ALA A 13 -19.54 20.73 15.87
N ALA A 14 -19.98 19.48 15.81
CA ALA A 14 -20.45 18.73 16.97
C ALA A 14 -19.32 18.42 17.98
N MET A 15 -18.12 18.07 17.52
CA MET A 15 -16.92 17.94 18.35
C MET A 15 -16.54 19.26 19.02
N PHE A 16 -16.60 20.37 18.28
CA PHE A 16 -16.34 21.71 18.85
C PHE A 16 -17.39 22.10 19.92
N MET A 17 -18.66 21.72 19.73
CA MET A 17 -19.70 21.90 20.75
C MET A 17 -19.54 20.94 21.94
N THR A 18 -19.20 19.68 21.73
CA THR A 18 -19.00 18.70 22.81
C THR A 18 -17.74 18.96 23.63
N MET A 19 -16.64 19.45 23.03
CA MET A 19 -15.48 19.94 23.81
C MET A 19 -15.85 21.11 24.73
N ASN A 20 -16.77 22.01 24.29
CA ASN A 20 -17.32 23.07 25.14
C ASN A 20 -18.31 22.58 26.21
N LEU A 21 -18.88 21.38 26.06
CA LEU A 21 -19.79 20.76 27.04
C LEU A 21 -19.04 19.86 28.04
N LEU A 22 -18.00 19.15 27.60
CA LEU A 22 -17.11 18.34 28.44
C LEU A 22 -16.31 19.19 29.43
N SER A 23 -16.15 20.50 29.17
CA SER A 23 -15.60 21.45 30.15
C SER A 23 -16.59 21.82 31.28
N ARG A 24 -17.84 21.34 31.25
CA ARG A 24 -18.91 21.75 32.18
C ARG A 24 -19.31 20.68 33.18
N ASN A 25 -19.13 19.39 32.87
CA ASN A 25 -19.50 18.28 33.74
C ASN A 25 -18.27 17.47 34.18
N LYS A 26 -17.76 17.79 35.38
CA LYS A 26 -17.20 16.78 36.30
C LYS A 26 -18.04 16.85 37.58
N ASN A 27 -18.67 15.71 37.92
CA ASN A 27 -19.42 15.36 39.15
C ASN A 27 -20.77 14.68 38.83
N ALA A 28 -20.72 13.50 38.22
CA ALA A 28 -21.80 12.49 38.22
C ALA A 28 -21.26 11.20 37.60
N ASP A 29 -20.80 10.26 38.43
CA ASP A 29 -20.46 8.90 37.98
C ASP A 29 -20.49 7.95 39.19
N GLU A 30 -21.64 7.33 39.46
CA GLU A 30 -21.76 6.19 40.37
C GLU A 30 -23.15 5.52 40.21
N GLN A 31 -23.21 4.41 39.46
CA GLN A 31 -23.96 3.19 39.81
C GLN A 31 -23.82 2.12 38.72
N LYS A 32 -23.37 0.92 39.12
CA LYS A 32 -23.61 -0.33 38.40
C LYS A 32 -24.90 -0.98 38.92
N PRO A 33 -25.49 -1.88 38.12
CA PRO A 33 -26.09 -3.10 38.64
C PRO A 33 -25.34 -4.35 38.14
N ASP A 34 -25.27 -5.36 38.98
CA ASP A 34 -24.71 -6.68 38.66
C ASP A 34 -25.76 -7.61 38.03
N ALA A 35 -25.34 -8.77 37.54
CA ALA A 35 -26.23 -9.86 37.11
C ALA A 35 -25.65 -11.21 37.57
N GLU A 36 -26.43 -11.96 38.36
CA GLU A 36 -26.06 -13.29 38.88
C GLU A 36 -26.46 -14.45 37.94
N VAL A 37 -26.03 -15.66 38.29
CA VAL A 37 -26.07 -16.88 37.46
C VAL A 37 -26.85 -18.01 38.14
N ALA A 38 -27.64 -18.74 37.35
CA ALA A 38 -28.02 -20.15 37.56
C ALA A 38 -28.18 -20.77 36.15
N GLN A 39 -27.69 -21.98 35.79
CA GLN A 39 -27.81 -23.32 36.41
C GLN A 39 -29.28 -23.81 36.49
N ASN A 40 -29.68 -25.01 36.07
CA ASN A 40 -28.99 -26.14 35.38
C ASN A 40 -30.11 -26.97 34.62
N ASP A 41 -29.97 -28.13 33.97
CA ASP A 41 -28.93 -29.20 33.91
C ASP A 41 -29.11 -30.11 32.64
N ASP A 42 -28.37 -31.23 32.61
CA ASP A 42 -28.74 -32.58 32.09
C ASP A 42 -28.46 -33.08 30.64
N GLN A 43 -28.25 -34.40 30.56
CA GLN A 43 -27.81 -35.28 29.45
C GLN A 43 -28.20 -36.76 29.78
N PRO A 44 -27.94 -37.82 28.96
CA PRO A 44 -28.15 -38.05 27.52
C PRO A 44 -28.77 -39.49 27.27
N LYS A 45 -28.44 -40.14 26.13
CA LYS A 45 -28.67 -41.57 25.69
C LYS A 45 -30.02 -41.85 24.99
N GLY A 46 -30.15 -42.80 24.04
CA GLY A 46 -29.18 -43.74 23.39
C GLY A 46 -29.59 -44.02 21.92
N ALA A 47 -28.75 -44.58 21.04
CA ALA A 47 -28.46 -46.01 20.83
C ALA A 47 -29.70 -46.82 20.30
N ASP A 48 -29.64 -47.65 19.23
CA ASP A 48 -28.53 -48.05 18.34
C ASP A 48 -29.03 -48.73 17.02
N ALA A 49 -28.09 -49.14 16.13
CA ALA A 49 -28.16 -50.29 15.19
C ALA A 49 -28.98 -50.28 13.85
N ASP A 50 -28.25 -50.12 12.73
CA ASP A 50 -27.91 -51.19 11.73
C ASP A 50 -28.55 -51.31 10.30
N SER A 51 -27.65 -51.49 9.31
CA SER A 51 -27.79 -52.12 7.97
C SER A 51 -28.61 -51.41 6.85
N LYS A 52 -28.27 -51.44 5.54
CA LYS A 52 -27.41 -52.31 4.70
C LYS A 52 -26.70 -51.56 3.54
N LYS A 53 -25.70 -52.22 2.92
CA LYS A 53 -25.07 -51.82 1.64
C LYS A 53 -26.02 -51.87 0.43
N ALA A 54 -25.72 -51.03 -0.57
CA ALA A 54 -25.84 -51.38 -1.99
C ALA A 54 -24.61 -50.84 -2.73
N GLU A 55 -23.89 -51.70 -3.46
CA GLU A 55 -22.73 -51.31 -4.27
C GLU A 55 -23.17 -51.05 -5.71
N ILE A 56 -22.68 -49.96 -6.31
CA ILE A 56 -22.83 -49.69 -7.75
C ILE A 56 -21.44 -49.62 -8.35
N LYS A 57 -21.16 -50.49 -9.33
CA LYS A 57 -19.91 -50.45 -10.09
C LYS A 57 -19.94 -49.28 -11.08
N PRO A 58 -18.84 -48.52 -11.25
CA PRO A 58 -18.59 -47.80 -12.49
C PRO A 58 -18.53 -48.79 -13.67
N ALA A 59 -18.91 -48.34 -14.86
CA ALA A 59 -18.54 -49.03 -16.09
C ALA A 59 -17.10 -48.66 -16.46
N GLU A 60 -16.37 -49.63 -17.03
CA GLU A 60 -14.98 -49.46 -17.47
C GLU A 60 -14.96 -48.88 -18.89
N ASP A 61 -14.98 -47.55 -19.00
CA ASP A 61 -14.53 -46.86 -20.22
C ASP A 61 -12.99 -46.94 -20.24
N GLU A 62 -12.42 -47.89 -21.00
CA GLU A 62 -10.97 -48.01 -21.24
C GLU A 62 -10.46 -46.88 -22.15
N ALA A 63 -10.49 -45.64 -21.65
CA ALA A 63 -9.71 -44.55 -22.21
C ALA A 63 -8.22 -44.85 -21.98
N GLU A 64 -7.47 -45.08 -23.06
CA GLU A 64 -6.03 -45.35 -23.00
C GLU A 64 -5.30 -44.33 -22.11
N LYS A 65 -4.41 -44.83 -21.26
CA LYS A 65 -3.53 -43.98 -20.44
C LYS A 65 -2.60 -43.17 -21.34
N VAL A 66 -2.98 -41.92 -21.61
CA VAL A 66 -2.08 -40.90 -22.15
C VAL A 66 -1.13 -40.50 -21.03
N GLU A 67 -0.04 -41.26 -20.86
CA GLU A 67 1.05 -40.93 -19.93
C GLU A 67 1.85 -39.71 -20.46
N GLU A 68 1.28 -38.53 -20.24
CA GLU A 68 1.97 -37.25 -20.43
C GLU A 68 3.21 -37.23 -19.53
N LYS A 69 4.40 -37.31 -20.14
CA LYS A 69 5.67 -37.23 -19.41
C LYS A 69 5.68 -35.95 -18.59
N GLN A 70 5.90 -36.06 -17.27
CA GLN A 70 6.02 -34.92 -16.37
C GLN A 70 7.05 -33.93 -16.93
N GLN A 71 6.61 -32.71 -17.21
CA GLN A 71 7.47 -31.68 -17.76
C GLN A 71 8.46 -31.20 -16.67
N PRO A 72 9.74 -30.98 -17.00
CA PRO A 72 10.68 -30.37 -16.06
C PRO A 72 10.27 -28.92 -15.78
N ARG A 73 10.46 -28.45 -14.53
CA ARG A 73 10.20 -27.05 -14.19
C ARG A 73 11.21 -26.16 -14.93
N LYS A 74 10.72 -25.24 -15.76
CA LYS A 74 11.50 -24.29 -16.56
C LYS A 74 11.10 -22.86 -16.20
N PHE A 75 12.04 -21.94 -16.42
CA PHE A 75 11.82 -20.51 -16.29
C PHE A 75 12.18 -19.81 -17.61
N VAL A 76 11.49 -18.71 -17.91
CA VAL A 76 11.70 -17.91 -19.12
C VAL A 76 11.33 -16.46 -18.84
N THR A 77 11.92 -15.53 -19.58
CA THR A 77 11.72 -14.08 -19.37
C THR A 77 11.24 -13.36 -20.63
N LEU A 78 10.39 -12.35 -20.46
CA LEU A 78 10.03 -11.37 -21.50
C LEU A 78 10.43 -9.95 -21.05
N GLY A 79 10.83 -9.11 -22.01
CA GLY A 79 11.23 -7.73 -21.75
C GLY A 79 12.66 -7.60 -21.22
N SER A 80 12.90 -6.54 -20.46
CA SER A 80 14.24 -6.16 -19.99
C SER A 80 14.19 -5.23 -18.77
N VAL A 81 15.24 -5.23 -17.96
CA VAL A 81 15.48 -4.18 -16.95
C VAL A 81 16.14 -2.92 -17.55
N ASP A 82 16.53 -2.95 -18.82
CA ASP A 82 16.94 -1.78 -19.59
C ASP A 82 15.68 -0.98 -20.00
N SER A 83 15.61 0.25 -19.51
CA SER A 83 14.44 1.11 -19.66
C SER A 83 14.27 1.71 -21.05
N ASP A 84 15.27 1.65 -21.92
CA ASP A 84 15.13 2.05 -23.32
C ASP A 84 14.57 0.92 -24.19
N VAL A 85 14.77 -0.34 -23.77
CA VAL A 85 14.28 -1.54 -24.45
C VAL A 85 12.85 -1.90 -24.02
N ALA A 86 12.53 -1.85 -22.73
CA ALA A 86 11.24 -2.27 -22.18
C ALA A 86 10.83 -1.47 -20.93
N ASP A 87 9.53 -1.48 -20.60
CA ASP A 87 9.03 -0.91 -19.33
C ASP A 87 8.98 -1.93 -18.17
N MET A 88 9.29 -3.21 -18.43
CA MET A 88 9.41 -4.26 -17.41
C MET A 88 10.23 -5.47 -17.91
N LEU A 89 10.77 -6.25 -16.97
CA LEU A 89 11.20 -7.63 -17.13
C LEU A 89 10.19 -8.54 -16.41
N VAL A 90 9.56 -9.46 -17.14
CA VAL A 90 8.65 -10.47 -16.59
C VAL A 90 9.35 -11.82 -16.56
N THR A 91 9.34 -12.50 -15.41
CA THR A 91 9.77 -13.89 -15.26
C THR A 91 8.56 -14.80 -15.13
N PHE A 92 8.53 -15.86 -15.93
CA PHE A 92 7.52 -16.91 -15.89
C PHE A 92 8.08 -18.21 -15.33
N ASP A 93 7.20 -18.96 -14.66
CA ASP A 93 7.44 -20.33 -14.19
C ASP A 93 6.54 -21.27 -14.99
N SER A 94 7.09 -22.39 -15.49
CA SER A 94 6.27 -23.43 -16.14
C SER A 94 5.22 -24.01 -15.21
N ARG A 95 5.45 -23.98 -13.89
CA ARG A 95 4.46 -24.39 -12.89
C ARG A 95 3.22 -23.48 -12.98
N GLY A 96 2.10 -24.06 -13.37
CA GLY A 96 0.85 -23.34 -13.62
C GLY A 96 0.88 -22.39 -14.83
N GLY A 97 1.95 -22.41 -15.63
CA GLY A 97 2.26 -21.43 -16.67
C GLY A 97 2.14 -19.99 -16.14
N ALA A 98 2.77 -19.68 -15.01
CA ALA A 98 2.45 -18.55 -14.15
C ALA A 98 3.47 -17.40 -14.25
N VAL A 99 3.08 -16.22 -13.77
CA VAL A 99 4.00 -15.09 -13.55
C VAL A 99 4.64 -15.26 -12.18
N SER A 100 5.96 -15.42 -12.14
CA SER A 100 6.71 -15.59 -10.89
C SER A 100 7.24 -14.26 -10.34
N ARG A 101 7.64 -13.34 -11.24
CA ARG A 101 8.24 -12.04 -10.88
C ARG A 101 7.98 -11.00 -11.99
N ILE A 102 7.79 -9.74 -11.60
CA ILE A 102 7.82 -8.58 -12.50
C ILE A 102 8.74 -7.51 -11.89
N GLU A 103 9.82 -7.21 -12.59
CA GLU A 103 10.79 -6.16 -12.26
C GLU A 103 10.58 -4.94 -13.17
N LEU A 104 10.51 -3.73 -12.60
CA LEU A 104 10.51 -2.49 -13.36
C LEU A 104 11.93 -1.91 -13.47
N PRO A 105 12.32 -1.29 -14.61
CA PRO A 105 13.64 -0.71 -14.80
C PRO A 105 14.12 0.19 -13.65
N ALA A 106 15.37 -0.07 -13.22
CA ALA A 106 15.93 0.48 -12.00
C ALA A 106 16.24 1.98 -12.07
N ASP A 107 16.41 2.55 -13.27
CA ASP A 107 16.57 3.99 -13.51
C ASP A 107 15.33 4.81 -13.12
N ARG A 108 14.15 4.20 -13.15
CA ARG A 108 12.87 4.80 -12.78
C ARG A 108 12.42 4.44 -11.38
N PHE A 109 12.57 3.17 -10.99
CA PHE A 109 12.04 2.66 -9.72
C PHE A 109 13.01 1.68 -9.05
N HIS A 110 13.52 2.05 -7.87
CA HIS A 110 14.31 1.13 -7.04
C HIS A 110 13.44 0.44 -5.98
N SER A 111 13.87 -0.73 -5.49
CA SER A 111 13.33 -1.30 -4.26
C SER A 111 13.67 -0.44 -3.02
N LEU A 112 12.76 -0.44 -2.04
CA LEU A 112 12.98 0.12 -0.70
C LEU A 112 13.18 -0.94 0.39
N GLU A 113 12.95 -2.21 0.06
CA GLU A 113 13.02 -3.34 0.99
C GLU A 113 14.41 -4.00 0.94
N ASP A 114 14.94 -4.14 -0.27
CA ASP A 114 16.08 -5.02 -0.58
C ASP A 114 17.44 -4.29 -0.57
N ARG A 115 17.49 -3.08 0.00
CA ARG A 115 18.67 -2.19 0.18
C ARG A 115 19.81 -2.77 1.05
N ARG A 116 19.79 -4.08 1.31
CA ARG A 116 20.75 -4.84 2.12
C ARG A 116 21.23 -6.13 1.45
N LEU A 117 20.74 -6.46 0.25
CA LEU A 117 21.15 -7.65 -0.49
C LEU A 117 22.45 -7.45 -1.29
N GLY A 118 22.93 -6.21 -1.41
CA GLY A 118 24.16 -5.85 -2.10
C GLY A 118 23.92 -4.96 -3.32
N GLY A 119 24.82 -5.03 -4.30
CA GLY A 119 24.55 -4.55 -5.66
C GLY A 119 23.74 -5.57 -6.46
N TYR A 120 22.86 -5.12 -7.33
CA TYR A 120 22.05 -6.01 -8.17
C TYR A 120 22.89 -6.55 -9.32
N PHE A 121 22.94 -7.87 -9.44
CA PHE A 121 23.57 -8.61 -10.54
C PHE A 121 22.55 -9.13 -11.56
N GLY A 122 21.31 -9.35 -11.13
CA GLY A 122 20.23 -10.00 -11.88
C GLY A 122 19.49 -11.03 -11.03
N TRP A 123 18.20 -11.26 -11.28
CA TRP A 123 17.49 -12.39 -10.66
C TRP A 123 17.83 -13.69 -11.42
N LEU A 124 18.93 -14.34 -11.01
CA LEU A 124 19.48 -15.49 -11.75
C LEU A 124 18.82 -16.84 -11.41
N MET A 125 17.90 -16.83 -10.45
CA MET A 125 17.30 -18.00 -9.81
C MET A 125 18.32 -19.10 -9.45
N PRO A 126 19.15 -18.86 -8.42
CA PRO A 126 20.25 -19.73 -8.02
C PRO A 126 19.77 -21.08 -7.46
N PHE A 127 20.44 -22.18 -7.85
CA PHE A 127 20.28 -23.53 -7.29
C PHE A 127 21.63 -24.15 -6.89
N ASP A 128 21.62 -25.03 -5.90
CA ASP A 128 22.83 -25.75 -5.49
C ASP A 128 23.31 -26.72 -6.58
N ALA A 129 24.62 -26.73 -6.83
CA ALA A 129 25.26 -27.63 -7.78
C ALA A 129 26.49 -28.32 -7.14
N ALA A 130 27.17 -29.17 -7.91
CA ALA A 130 28.42 -29.78 -7.45
C ALA A 130 29.53 -28.72 -7.32
N ALA A 131 29.75 -28.24 -6.09
CA ALA A 131 30.66 -27.17 -5.72
C ALA A 131 30.44 -25.89 -6.54
N GLY A 132 29.37 -25.15 -6.22
CA GLY A 132 28.98 -23.91 -6.88
C GLY A 132 27.47 -23.79 -7.05
N CYS A 133 27.03 -22.71 -7.68
CA CYS A 133 25.62 -22.40 -7.85
C CYS A 133 25.19 -22.34 -9.32
N GLU A 134 24.29 -23.23 -9.74
CA GLU A 134 23.70 -23.26 -11.09
C GLU A 134 22.65 -22.15 -11.24
N ILE A 135 22.77 -21.33 -12.29
CA ILE A 135 21.78 -20.29 -12.61
C ILE A 135 20.75 -20.79 -13.63
N ARG A 136 19.48 -20.49 -13.40
CA ARG A 136 18.37 -20.91 -14.28
C ARG A 136 17.68 -19.78 -15.03
N ILE A 137 18.06 -18.54 -14.76
CA ILE A 137 17.56 -17.33 -15.43
C ILE A 137 18.74 -16.41 -15.72
N VAL A 138 18.70 -15.74 -16.88
CA VAL A 138 19.55 -14.57 -17.18
C VAL A 138 18.65 -13.53 -17.88
N GLY A 139 18.11 -12.58 -17.11
CA GLY A 139 17.15 -11.60 -17.62
C GLY A 139 17.82 -10.56 -18.53
N PRO A 140 17.25 -10.22 -19.71
CA PRO A 140 17.84 -9.21 -20.60
C PRO A 140 18.06 -7.85 -19.92
N GLY A 141 19.18 -7.20 -20.22
CA GLY A 141 19.60 -5.92 -19.62
C GLY A 141 20.16 -6.02 -18.20
N THR A 142 20.06 -7.18 -17.52
CA THR A 142 20.68 -7.34 -16.19
C THR A 142 22.21 -7.33 -16.28
N PRO A 143 22.94 -6.90 -15.22
CA PRO A 143 24.40 -6.92 -15.20
C PRO A 143 25.04 -8.28 -15.53
N ALA A 144 24.39 -9.40 -15.20
CA ALA A 144 24.81 -10.74 -15.62
C ALA A 144 24.62 -11.00 -17.12
N ALA A 145 23.55 -10.49 -17.73
CA ALA A 145 23.28 -10.62 -19.17
C ALA A 145 24.22 -9.77 -20.04
N ILE A 146 24.63 -8.60 -19.54
CA ILE A 146 25.57 -7.69 -20.23
C ILE A 146 27.03 -7.84 -19.75
N ALA A 147 27.32 -8.86 -18.93
CA ALA A 147 28.64 -9.09 -18.36
C ALA A 147 29.71 -9.26 -19.48
N THR A 148 30.80 -8.50 -19.37
CA THR A 148 31.86 -8.51 -20.38
C THR A 148 32.85 -9.65 -20.12
N PRO A 149 33.16 -10.50 -21.10
CA PRO A 149 34.09 -11.60 -20.90
C PRO A 149 35.54 -11.11 -20.91
N LYS A 150 36.37 -11.71 -20.04
CA LYS A 150 37.83 -11.49 -19.99
C LYS A 150 38.54 -12.01 -21.24
N GLU A 151 37.96 -13.02 -21.89
CA GLU A 151 38.37 -13.57 -23.18
C GLU A 151 37.23 -13.45 -24.20
N ALA A 152 37.44 -12.71 -25.29
CA ALA A 152 36.39 -12.38 -26.28
C ALA A 152 35.71 -13.63 -26.92
N SER A 153 36.38 -14.78 -26.91
CA SER A 153 35.87 -16.09 -27.33
C SER A 153 34.72 -16.64 -26.46
N SER A 154 34.51 -16.11 -25.25
CA SER A 154 33.52 -16.64 -24.30
C SER A 154 32.08 -16.18 -24.57
N GLY A 155 31.91 -15.17 -25.43
CA GLY A 155 30.63 -14.48 -25.65
C GLY A 155 30.26 -13.53 -24.51
N VAL A 156 29.41 -12.54 -24.82
CA VAL A 156 28.88 -11.59 -23.82
C VAL A 156 27.82 -12.28 -22.96
N GLY A 157 27.83 -11.98 -21.67
CA GLY A 157 26.84 -12.45 -20.71
C GLY A 157 27.09 -13.85 -20.14
N LEU A 158 26.53 -14.07 -18.96
CA LEU A 158 26.31 -15.40 -18.40
C LEU A 158 25.16 -16.09 -19.15
N GLN A 159 25.07 -17.41 -19.05
CA GLN A 159 24.09 -18.25 -19.75
C GLN A 159 23.35 -19.18 -18.78
N VAL A 160 22.09 -19.51 -19.10
CA VAL A 160 21.30 -20.47 -18.31
C VAL A 160 22.02 -21.83 -18.30
N GLY A 161 22.28 -22.36 -17.10
CA GLY A 161 23.09 -23.56 -16.88
C GLY A 161 24.57 -23.30 -16.54
N ASP A 162 25.03 -22.05 -16.51
CA ASP A 162 26.31 -21.69 -15.92
C ASP A 162 26.31 -21.98 -14.41
N ILE A 163 27.43 -22.47 -13.89
CA ILE A 163 27.64 -22.68 -12.45
C ILE A 163 28.62 -21.64 -11.92
N ILE A 164 28.16 -20.68 -11.11
CA ILE A 164 28.99 -19.68 -10.45
C ILE A 164 29.90 -20.38 -9.42
N LYS A 165 31.21 -20.09 -9.51
CA LYS A 165 32.28 -20.61 -8.64
C LYS A 165 32.95 -19.50 -7.81
N ASN A 166 32.97 -18.27 -8.32
CA ASN A 166 33.45 -17.10 -7.59
C ASN A 166 32.63 -15.86 -7.98
N LEU A 167 32.33 -15.01 -7.01
CA LEU A 167 31.60 -13.75 -7.20
C LEU A 167 32.29 -12.65 -6.37
N ALA A 168 32.73 -11.57 -7.02
CA ALA A 168 33.37 -10.43 -6.38
C ALA A 168 34.61 -10.79 -5.51
N GLY A 169 35.30 -11.88 -5.85
CA GLY A 169 36.45 -12.43 -5.11
C GLY A 169 36.09 -13.51 -4.08
N PHE A 170 34.82 -13.66 -3.71
CA PHE A 170 34.36 -14.68 -2.76
C PHE A 170 34.07 -16.02 -3.47
N GLU A 171 34.52 -17.12 -2.89
CA GLU A 171 34.22 -18.47 -3.37
C GLU A 171 32.73 -18.80 -3.18
N VAL A 172 32.11 -19.37 -4.20
CA VAL A 172 30.71 -19.79 -4.21
C VAL A 172 30.67 -21.31 -4.29
N VAL A 173 30.08 -21.94 -3.28
CA VAL A 173 29.98 -23.40 -3.15
C VAL A 173 28.54 -23.91 -3.17
N ASP A 174 27.58 -23.03 -2.90
CA ASP A 174 26.14 -23.26 -2.74
C ASP A 174 25.35 -21.94 -2.94
N VAL A 175 24.02 -21.96 -2.77
CA VAL A 175 23.17 -20.75 -2.87
C VAL A 175 23.42 -19.77 -1.72
N GLU A 176 23.75 -20.23 -0.52
CA GLU A 176 23.95 -19.36 0.65
C GLU A 176 25.20 -18.49 0.51
N SER A 177 26.32 -19.10 0.10
CA SER A 177 27.58 -18.41 -0.21
C SER A 177 27.47 -17.45 -1.40
N TYR A 178 26.67 -17.77 -2.43
CA TYR A 178 26.34 -16.82 -3.51
C TYR A 178 25.63 -15.56 -2.96
N VAL A 179 24.63 -15.75 -2.10
CA VAL A 179 23.87 -14.65 -1.48
C VAL A 179 24.73 -13.85 -0.49
N ASP A 180 25.63 -14.49 0.26
CA ASP A 180 26.55 -13.82 1.18
C ASP A 180 27.67 -13.05 0.47
N ALA A 181 28.14 -13.53 -0.69
CA ALA A 181 29.04 -12.79 -1.58
C ALA A 181 28.37 -11.52 -2.12
N LEU A 182 27.11 -11.60 -2.59
CA LEU A 182 26.36 -10.42 -3.04
C LEU A 182 26.26 -9.36 -1.95
N LYS A 183 25.95 -9.73 -0.69
CA LYS A 183 25.83 -8.81 0.45
C LYS A 183 27.08 -7.95 0.73
N GLN A 184 28.27 -8.35 0.24
CA GLN A 184 29.51 -7.55 0.39
C GLN A 184 29.64 -6.43 -0.65
N THR A 185 28.88 -6.50 -1.74
CA THR A 185 28.91 -5.58 -2.89
C THR A 185 27.88 -4.45 -2.77
N LYS A 186 27.94 -3.46 -3.67
CA LYS A 186 27.02 -2.32 -3.75
C LYS A 186 26.68 -1.96 -5.19
N ALA A 187 25.58 -1.23 -5.36
CA ALA A 187 25.26 -0.58 -6.62
C ALA A 187 26.41 0.32 -7.08
N GLY A 188 26.82 0.18 -8.34
CA GLY A 188 27.95 0.89 -8.94
C GLY A 188 29.30 0.19 -8.86
N ASP A 189 29.46 -0.86 -8.03
CA ASP A 189 30.69 -1.66 -7.96
C ASP A 189 30.92 -2.44 -9.27
N GLU A 190 32.18 -2.64 -9.62
CA GLU A 190 32.61 -3.46 -10.76
C GLU A 190 33.27 -4.73 -10.24
N ILE A 191 32.67 -5.89 -10.52
CA ILE A 191 33.03 -7.18 -9.94
C ILE A 191 33.56 -8.15 -11.00
N GLU A 192 34.53 -8.99 -10.61
CA GLU A 192 34.90 -10.18 -11.37
C GLU A 192 34.02 -11.37 -10.93
N VAL A 193 33.62 -12.19 -11.90
CA VAL A 193 32.76 -13.36 -11.73
C VAL A 193 33.38 -14.54 -12.48
N VAL A 194 33.44 -15.72 -11.85
CA VAL A 194 33.96 -16.94 -12.49
C VAL A 194 32.84 -17.97 -12.54
N VAL A 195 32.56 -18.47 -13.75
CA VAL A 195 31.55 -19.49 -14.02
C VAL A 195 32.15 -20.73 -14.69
N GLU A 196 31.63 -21.89 -14.33
CA GLU A 196 31.85 -23.15 -15.05
C GLU A 196 30.70 -23.31 -16.07
N ARG A 197 31.01 -23.29 -17.36
CA ARG A 197 30.08 -23.54 -18.46
C ARG A 197 30.32 -24.92 -19.06
N LYS A 198 29.26 -25.72 -19.18
CA LYS A 198 29.29 -27.07 -19.76
C LYS A 198 28.99 -26.98 -21.26
N GLY A 199 30.03 -27.10 -22.09
CA GLY A 199 29.91 -27.25 -23.53
C GLY A 199 29.56 -28.69 -23.92
N ALA A 200 29.44 -28.96 -25.23
CA ALA A 200 29.11 -30.29 -25.74
C ALA A 200 30.19 -31.34 -25.44
N ASP A 201 31.47 -30.97 -25.59
CA ASP A 201 32.62 -31.89 -25.47
C ASP A 201 33.54 -31.58 -24.27
N ALA A 202 33.38 -30.42 -23.64
CA ALA A 202 34.30 -29.92 -22.61
C ALA A 202 33.61 -28.99 -21.60
N VAL A 203 34.20 -28.90 -20.41
CA VAL A 203 33.82 -27.96 -19.35
C VAL A 203 34.83 -26.82 -19.33
N SER A 204 34.35 -25.58 -19.41
CA SER A 204 35.19 -24.38 -19.45
C SER A 204 34.96 -23.51 -18.22
N LEU A 205 36.04 -23.06 -17.58
CA LEU A 205 36.00 -21.97 -16.61
C LEU A 205 36.14 -20.64 -17.36
N LEU A 206 35.14 -19.77 -17.23
CA LEU A 206 35.04 -18.49 -17.91
C LEU A 206 35.05 -17.36 -16.88
N THR A 207 35.77 -16.28 -17.16
CA THR A 207 35.82 -15.11 -16.30
C THR A 207 35.14 -13.92 -16.96
N TYR A 208 34.28 -13.25 -16.20
CA TYR A 208 33.48 -12.11 -16.62
C TYR A 208 33.70 -10.93 -15.68
N THR A 209 33.58 -9.71 -16.21
CA THR A 209 33.51 -8.46 -15.45
C THR A 209 32.12 -7.86 -15.63
N ALA A 210 31.44 -7.56 -14.52
CA ALA A 210 30.10 -7.00 -14.50
C ALA A 210 30.02 -5.78 -13.57
N LYS A 211 29.30 -4.75 -14.00
CA LYS A 211 29.03 -3.57 -13.18
C LYS A 211 27.64 -3.64 -12.57
N LEU A 212 27.56 -3.68 -11.25
CA LEU A 212 26.31 -3.84 -10.50
C LEU A 212 25.48 -2.56 -10.52
N THR A 213 24.15 -2.70 -10.48
CA THR A 213 23.20 -1.58 -10.42
C THR A 213 22.50 -1.53 -9.06
N ASP A 214 21.65 -0.53 -8.85
CA ASP A 214 20.60 -0.62 -7.84
C ASP A 214 19.60 -1.73 -8.19
N THR A 215 18.95 -2.29 -7.17
CA THR A 215 17.91 -3.31 -7.33
C THR A 215 16.66 -2.68 -7.98
N PRO A 216 16.17 -3.21 -9.13
CA PRO A 216 14.91 -2.78 -9.72
C PRO A 216 13.76 -2.95 -8.73
N LEU A 217 12.66 -2.23 -8.96
CA LEU A 217 11.46 -2.46 -8.16
C LEU A 217 10.75 -3.73 -8.64
N GLU A 218 10.57 -4.67 -7.71
CA GLU A 218 9.73 -5.84 -7.90
C GLU A 218 8.26 -5.47 -7.61
N VAL A 219 7.40 -5.48 -8.64
CA VAL A 219 5.94 -5.26 -8.51
C VAL A 219 5.20 -6.55 -8.19
N ILE A 220 5.75 -7.68 -8.66
CA ILE A 220 5.38 -9.04 -8.24
C ILE A 220 6.70 -9.73 -7.87
N LYS A 221 6.75 -10.37 -6.70
CA LYS A 221 7.89 -11.21 -6.31
C LYS A 221 7.46 -12.52 -5.65
N PRO A 222 8.27 -13.60 -5.75
CA PRO A 222 8.11 -14.77 -4.91
C PRO A 222 8.32 -14.37 -3.45
N GLU A 223 7.43 -14.82 -2.58
CA GLU A 223 7.56 -14.65 -1.14
C GLU A 223 7.42 -16.00 -0.42
N VAL A 224 7.95 -16.05 0.80
CA VAL A 224 7.81 -17.19 1.71
C VAL A 224 7.31 -16.67 3.06
N SER A 225 6.47 -17.47 3.72
CA SER A 225 6.09 -17.25 5.11
C SER A 225 6.42 -18.49 5.93
N ASP A 226 7.05 -18.30 7.08
CA ASP A 226 7.17 -19.37 8.08
C ASP A 226 5.83 -19.53 8.79
N VAL A 227 5.39 -20.78 8.94
CA VAL A 227 4.09 -21.14 9.55
C VAL A 227 4.33 -22.15 10.64
N VAL A 228 4.05 -21.77 11.89
CA VAL A 228 4.09 -22.70 13.03
C VAL A 228 2.82 -23.55 13.05
N ASP A 229 2.99 -24.86 12.93
CA ASP A 229 1.91 -25.82 13.08
C ASP A 229 1.42 -25.86 14.54
N LYS A 230 0.12 -25.61 14.74
CA LYS A 230 -0.47 -25.42 16.07
C LYS A 230 -0.64 -26.71 16.89
N VAL A 231 -0.39 -27.88 16.29
CA VAL A 231 -0.56 -29.20 16.94
C VAL A 231 0.80 -29.78 17.36
N THR A 232 1.82 -29.61 16.51
CA THR A 232 3.17 -30.14 16.69
C THR A 232 4.17 -29.11 17.21
N GLY A 233 3.90 -27.81 17.06
CA GLY A 233 4.81 -26.72 17.38
C GLY A 233 5.98 -26.56 16.41
N LEU A 234 6.00 -27.32 15.31
CA LEU A 234 7.05 -27.25 14.29
C LEU A 234 6.79 -26.07 13.35
N SER A 235 7.84 -25.32 13.01
CA SER A 235 7.78 -24.33 11.93
C SER A 235 8.00 -25.01 10.58
N ARG A 236 7.27 -24.57 9.55
CA ARG A 236 7.52 -24.91 8.15
C ARG A 236 7.48 -23.63 7.30
N THR A 237 8.46 -23.46 6.42
CA THR A 237 8.45 -22.39 5.42
C THR A 237 7.47 -22.76 4.30
N VAL A 238 6.61 -21.82 3.90
CA VAL A 238 5.58 -22.01 2.87
C VAL A 238 5.79 -20.98 1.76
N GLU A 239 6.00 -21.45 0.53
CA GLU A 239 6.07 -20.60 -0.67
C GLU A 239 4.70 -20.00 -0.97
N HIS A 240 4.65 -18.71 -1.33
CA HIS A 240 3.43 -18.06 -1.80
C HIS A 240 3.12 -18.50 -3.23
N PRO A 241 1.84 -18.68 -3.61
CA PRO A 241 1.48 -19.05 -4.97
C PRO A 241 1.90 -17.98 -5.97
N SER A 242 2.37 -18.41 -7.14
CA SER A 242 2.73 -17.51 -8.25
C SER A 242 1.53 -16.73 -8.77
N ALA A 243 1.77 -15.57 -9.35
CA ALA A 243 0.72 -14.69 -9.84
C ALA A 243 0.07 -15.22 -11.13
N TYR A 244 -1.21 -14.90 -11.30
CA TYR A 244 -1.97 -15.16 -12.54
C TYR A 244 -2.03 -16.65 -12.94
N LEU A 245 -2.17 -17.51 -11.93
CA LEU A 245 -2.47 -18.93 -12.07
C LEU A 245 -3.86 -19.17 -12.69
N THR A 246 -4.00 -20.29 -13.40
CA THR A 246 -5.27 -20.82 -13.94
C THR A 246 -5.56 -22.18 -13.33
N SER A 247 -6.82 -22.39 -12.94
CA SER A 247 -7.35 -23.70 -12.54
C SER A 247 -8.73 -23.91 -13.20
N LEU A 248 -9.29 -25.11 -13.07
CA LEU A 248 -10.69 -25.38 -13.35
C LEU A 248 -11.57 -24.94 -12.16
N ALA A 249 -12.70 -24.28 -12.45
CA ALA A 249 -13.75 -23.94 -11.47
C ALA A 249 -14.92 -24.94 -11.54
N ARG A 250 -15.27 -25.37 -12.75
CA ARG A 250 -16.31 -26.37 -13.04
C ARG A 250 -15.93 -27.19 -14.27
N ILE A 251 -16.29 -28.46 -14.31
CA ILE A 251 -16.21 -29.29 -15.51
C ILE A 251 -17.27 -30.39 -15.50
N ASN A 252 -17.95 -30.61 -16.64
CA ASN A 252 -19.03 -31.58 -16.84
C ASN A 252 -20.08 -31.54 -15.70
N GLY A 253 -20.56 -30.33 -15.39
CA GLY A 253 -21.53 -30.09 -14.32
C GLY A 253 -20.96 -30.07 -12.89
N SER A 254 -19.81 -30.70 -12.66
CA SER A 254 -19.18 -30.84 -11.34
C SER A 254 -18.37 -29.60 -10.96
N VAL A 255 -18.60 -29.05 -9.77
CA VAL A 255 -17.88 -27.88 -9.23
C VAL A 255 -16.61 -28.34 -8.52
N ILE A 256 -15.50 -27.64 -8.74
CA ILE A 256 -14.22 -27.90 -8.07
C ILE A 256 -14.11 -26.99 -6.82
N PRO A 257 -14.20 -27.58 -5.60
CA PRO A 257 -14.31 -26.82 -4.36
C PRO A 257 -13.02 -26.11 -3.99
N VAL A 258 -13.15 -24.97 -3.32
CA VAL A 258 -12.02 -24.18 -2.78
C VAL A 258 -12.04 -24.11 -1.24
N GLU A 259 -13.21 -24.26 -0.64
CA GLU A 259 -13.36 -24.23 0.82
C GLU A 259 -12.52 -25.33 1.48
N GLY A 260 -11.62 -24.93 2.39
CA GLY A 260 -10.68 -25.83 3.08
C GLY A 260 -9.38 -26.16 2.32
N LYS A 261 -9.19 -25.68 1.08
CA LYS A 261 -7.99 -25.92 0.26
C LYS A 261 -7.07 -24.69 0.14
N MET A 262 -5.77 -24.91 -0.01
CA MET A 262 -4.80 -23.90 -0.43
C MET A 262 -4.78 -23.76 -1.96
N VAL A 263 -4.18 -22.68 -2.48
CA VAL A 263 -4.06 -22.46 -3.94
C VAL A 263 -3.25 -23.56 -4.63
N ALA A 264 -2.23 -24.11 -3.95
CA ALA A 264 -1.45 -25.26 -4.43
C ALA A 264 -2.27 -26.57 -4.54
N ASP A 265 -3.37 -26.71 -3.80
CA ASP A 265 -4.26 -27.89 -3.85
C ASP A 265 -5.26 -27.84 -5.03
N MET A 266 -5.13 -26.84 -5.91
CA MET A 266 -5.99 -26.64 -7.08
C MET A 266 -5.43 -27.38 -8.31
N PRO A 267 -6.29 -27.99 -9.15
CA PRO A 267 -5.88 -28.58 -10.42
C PRO A 267 -5.07 -27.61 -11.29
N LEU A 268 -4.12 -28.14 -12.06
CA LEU A 268 -3.23 -27.41 -12.98
C LEU A 268 -2.26 -26.37 -12.35
N VAL A 269 -2.35 -26.05 -11.05
CA VAL A 269 -1.51 -25.03 -10.40
C VAL A 269 -0.08 -25.50 -10.18
N GLU A 270 0.13 -26.60 -9.46
CA GLU A 270 1.49 -27.15 -9.24
C GLU A 270 1.99 -28.01 -10.43
N LYS A 271 1.16 -28.22 -11.46
CA LYS A 271 1.55 -28.93 -12.69
C LYS A 271 2.53 -28.08 -13.50
N ASN A 272 3.60 -28.68 -14.03
CA ASN A 272 4.47 -28.02 -15.01
C ASN A 272 3.83 -28.08 -16.41
N TRP A 273 3.56 -26.92 -16.99
CA TRP A 273 3.06 -26.76 -18.35
C TRP A 273 4.23 -26.79 -19.35
N ARG A 274 4.01 -27.33 -20.55
CA ARG A 274 5.00 -27.36 -21.63
C ARG A 274 5.19 -25.93 -22.16
N LEU A 275 6.41 -25.39 -22.07
CA LEU A 275 6.79 -24.19 -22.81
C LEU A 275 6.74 -24.50 -24.31
N VAL A 276 6.01 -23.69 -25.08
CA VAL A 276 5.90 -23.76 -26.54
C VAL A 276 6.88 -22.76 -27.14
N GLU A 277 7.68 -23.22 -28.10
CA GLU A 277 8.65 -22.37 -28.82
C GLU A 277 7.91 -21.41 -29.77
N ASN A 278 8.35 -20.17 -29.82
CA ASN A 278 7.77 -19.11 -30.65
C ASN A 278 8.90 -18.27 -31.28
N GLU A 279 8.70 -17.83 -32.53
CA GLU A 279 9.68 -16.99 -33.24
C GLU A 279 9.60 -15.51 -32.83
N ASP A 280 8.48 -15.07 -32.25
CA ASP A 280 8.29 -13.71 -31.74
C ASP A 280 8.87 -13.58 -30.31
N PRO A 281 9.97 -12.84 -30.09
CA PRO A 281 10.60 -12.69 -28.78
C PRO A 281 9.76 -11.84 -27.80
N THR A 282 8.60 -11.32 -28.23
CA THR A 282 7.64 -10.65 -27.34
C THR A 282 6.64 -11.62 -26.71
N ILE A 283 6.62 -12.89 -27.13
CA ILE A 283 5.62 -13.89 -26.75
C ILE A 283 6.24 -15.04 -25.94
N VAL A 284 5.58 -15.40 -24.83
CA VAL A 284 5.81 -16.65 -24.10
C VAL A 284 4.49 -17.42 -24.06
N GLN A 285 4.55 -18.71 -24.39
CA GLN A 285 3.37 -19.56 -24.54
C GLN A 285 3.54 -20.87 -23.78
N PHE A 286 2.54 -21.24 -22.98
CA PHE A 286 2.51 -22.47 -22.19
C PHE A 286 1.30 -23.33 -22.57
N GLU A 287 1.49 -24.63 -22.66
CA GLU A 287 0.45 -25.61 -22.98
C GLU A 287 0.37 -26.69 -21.89
N THR A 288 -0.84 -27.09 -21.51
CA THR A 288 -1.07 -28.31 -20.72
C THR A 288 -2.30 -29.04 -21.23
N LEU A 289 -2.28 -30.37 -21.15
CA LEU A 289 -3.49 -31.17 -21.15
C LEU A 289 -4.11 -31.15 -19.75
N VAL A 290 -5.44 -31.22 -19.67
CA VAL A 290 -6.16 -31.71 -18.49
C VAL A 290 -6.04 -33.23 -18.49
N THR A 291 -5.68 -33.82 -17.36
CA THR A 291 -5.55 -35.27 -17.16
C THR A 291 -6.61 -35.79 -16.17
N PRO A 292 -6.87 -37.10 -16.08
CA PRO A 292 -7.79 -37.63 -15.07
C PRO A 292 -7.39 -37.29 -13.63
N GLU A 293 -6.10 -37.06 -13.37
CA GLU A 293 -5.56 -36.68 -12.06
C GLU A 293 -5.88 -35.21 -11.69
N ASP A 294 -6.12 -34.35 -12.68
CA ASP A 294 -6.59 -32.97 -12.50
C ASP A 294 -8.09 -32.89 -12.14
N LEU A 295 -8.82 -34.02 -12.19
CA LEU A 295 -10.28 -34.05 -12.06
C LEU A 295 -10.77 -34.66 -10.73
N PRO A 296 -11.91 -34.21 -10.19
CA PRO A 296 -12.55 -34.90 -9.06
C PRO A 296 -12.95 -36.34 -9.43
N GLN A 297 -12.87 -37.24 -8.45
CA GLN A 297 -13.26 -38.65 -8.63
C GLN A 297 -14.70 -38.78 -9.12
N GLY A 298 -14.92 -39.64 -10.12
CA GLY A 298 -16.24 -39.89 -10.72
C GLY A 298 -16.67 -38.88 -11.79
N VAL A 299 -15.87 -37.84 -12.07
CA VAL A 299 -16.13 -36.93 -13.20
C VAL A 299 -15.63 -37.58 -14.50
N ARG A 300 -16.46 -37.57 -15.55
CA ARG A 300 -16.07 -38.10 -16.87
C ARG A 300 -14.91 -37.28 -17.44
N PHE A 301 -13.84 -37.97 -17.82
CA PHE A 301 -12.64 -37.36 -18.36
C PHE A 301 -12.93 -36.55 -19.63
N ALA A 302 -12.26 -35.41 -19.76
CA ALA A 302 -12.39 -34.49 -20.87
C ALA A 302 -11.00 -34.12 -21.39
N ARG A 303 -10.74 -34.36 -22.68
CA ARG A 303 -9.49 -34.02 -23.36
C ARG A 303 -9.43 -32.52 -23.67
N LEU A 304 -9.35 -31.69 -22.64
CA LEU A 304 -9.13 -30.25 -22.79
C LEU A 304 -7.63 -29.95 -22.87
N ARG A 305 -7.24 -29.14 -23.85
CA ARG A 305 -5.88 -28.59 -23.98
C ARG A 305 -5.94 -27.09 -23.74
N LEU A 306 -5.30 -26.65 -22.66
CA LEU A 306 -5.22 -25.24 -22.28
C LEU A 306 -3.92 -24.66 -22.81
N VAL A 307 -4.02 -23.50 -23.45
CA VAL A 307 -2.91 -22.72 -23.99
C VAL A 307 -2.98 -21.34 -23.35
N LYS A 308 -1.96 -20.99 -22.56
CA LYS A 308 -1.73 -19.63 -22.07
C LYS A 308 -0.74 -18.93 -22.98
N THR A 309 -1.08 -17.74 -23.45
CA THR A 309 -0.18 -16.88 -24.22
C THR A 309 -0.03 -15.55 -23.48
N TYR A 310 1.21 -15.17 -23.20
CA TYR A 310 1.60 -13.87 -22.66
C TYR A 310 2.36 -13.09 -23.72
N GLN A 311 1.97 -11.84 -23.99
CA GLN A 311 2.69 -10.95 -24.91
C GLN A 311 3.00 -9.60 -24.25
N LEU A 312 4.28 -9.21 -24.25
CA LEU A 312 4.70 -7.88 -23.82
C LEU A 312 4.74 -6.94 -25.06
N PRO A 313 4.10 -5.76 -25.06
CA PRO A 313 4.11 -4.87 -26.22
C PRO A 313 5.52 -4.30 -26.46
N THR A 314 6.00 -4.35 -27.69
CA THR A 314 7.26 -3.71 -28.10
C THR A 314 7.18 -2.20 -27.89
N ARG A 315 8.20 -1.62 -27.26
CA ARG A 315 8.29 -0.16 -27.10
C ARG A 315 8.49 0.53 -28.46
N PRO A 316 7.71 1.58 -28.79
CA PRO A 316 7.91 2.34 -30.01
C PRO A 316 9.24 3.11 -29.98
N VAL A 317 9.82 3.32 -31.17
CA VAL A 317 11.04 4.10 -31.35
C VAL A 317 10.82 5.54 -30.86
N GLU A 318 11.82 6.14 -30.23
CA GLU A 318 11.74 7.51 -29.68
C GLU A 318 11.24 8.52 -30.74
N GLY A 319 10.28 9.36 -30.34
CA GLY A 319 9.62 10.32 -31.23
C GLY A 319 8.49 9.76 -32.09
N VAL A 320 8.28 8.43 -32.13
CA VAL A 320 7.16 7.78 -32.83
C VAL A 320 6.05 7.44 -31.82
N ALA A 321 4.87 8.02 -31.99
CA ALA A 321 3.71 7.70 -31.17
C ALA A 321 2.93 6.50 -31.75
N ASP A 322 2.86 5.39 -31.01
CA ASP A 322 1.92 4.29 -31.26
C ASP A 322 0.73 4.38 -30.28
N PRO A 323 -0.51 4.64 -30.75
CA PRO A 323 -1.70 4.69 -29.89
C PRO A 323 -2.09 3.33 -29.30
N ASN A 324 -1.51 2.22 -29.78
CA ASN A 324 -1.75 0.87 -29.25
C ASN A 324 -0.76 0.47 -28.15
N TYR A 325 0.32 1.25 -27.97
CA TYR A 325 1.31 0.99 -26.93
C TYR A 325 0.76 1.40 -25.56
N LYS A 326 0.30 0.41 -24.77
CA LYS A 326 -0.02 0.60 -23.36
C LYS A 326 1.19 0.18 -22.49
N PRO A 327 1.98 1.13 -21.93
CA PRO A 327 3.16 0.83 -21.12
C PRO A 327 2.78 0.20 -19.76
N TYR A 328 3.63 -0.68 -19.24
CA TYR A 328 3.36 -1.50 -18.04
C TYR A 328 2.20 -2.51 -18.16
N GLY A 329 1.83 -2.89 -19.38
CA GLY A 329 0.79 -3.91 -19.66
C GLY A 329 1.34 -5.16 -20.32
N LEU A 330 1.12 -6.32 -19.69
CA LEU A 330 1.35 -7.64 -20.26
C LEU A 330 0.01 -8.18 -20.79
N LYS A 331 -0.13 -8.39 -22.09
CA LYS A 331 -1.33 -9.04 -22.64
C LYS A 331 -1.36 -10.50 -22.21
N TYR A 332 -2.53 -11.00 -21.84
CA TYR A 332 -2.74 -12.39 -21.45
C TYR A 332 -3.96 -12.96 -22.15
N THR A 333 -3.79 -14.12 -22.79
CA THR A 333 -4.87 -14.88 -23.43
C THR A 333 -4.82 -16.32 -22.94
N LEU A 334 -5.97 -16.83 -22.50
CA LEU A 334 -6.23 -18.26 -22.28
C LEU A 334 -7.10 -18.77 -23.44
N GLN A 335 -6.55 -19.70 -24.21
CA GLN A 335 -7.30 -20.49 -25.20
C GLN A 335 -7.49 -21.91 -24.68
N VAL A 336 -8.68 -22.47 -24.85
CA VAL A 336 -8.99 -23.85 -24.43
C VAL A 336 -9.64 -24.61 -25.57
N PHE A 337 -8.91 -25.61 -26.07
CA PHE A 337 -9.34 -26.51 -27.14
C PHE A 337 -9.95 -27.78 -26.52
N ASN A 338 -10.88 -28.40 -27.24
CA ASN A 338 -11.44 -29.70 -26.89
C ASN A 338 -10.97 -30.73 -27.92
N ASP A 339 -9.94 -31.48 -27.55
CA ASP A 339 -9.32 -32.55 -28.33
C ASP A 339 -10.05 -33.91 -28.11
N GLY A 340 -11.28 -33.87 -27.60
CA GLY A 340 -12.19 -35.00 -27.45
C GLY A 340 -13.34 -34.98 -28.47
N GLU A 341 -14.15 -36.03 -28.50
CA GLU A 341 -15.24 -36.21 -29.47
C GLU A 341 -16.59 -35.61 -29.03
N GLU A 342 -16.74 -35.28 -27.74
CA GLU A 342 -17.98 -34.75 -27.16
C GLU A 342 -17.79 -33.34 -26.59
N ALA A 343 -18.87 -32.55 -26.59
CA ALA A 343 -18.86 -31.19 -26.04
C ALA A 343 -18.75 -31.19 -24.50
N VAL A 344 -17.90 -30.30 -23.96
CA VAL A 344 -17.56 -30.24 -22.54
C VAL A 344 -18.11 -28.93 -21.94
N ASP A 345 -18.91 -29.01 -20.87
CA ASP A 345 -19.28 -27.83 -20.07
C ASP A 345 -18.16 -27.51 -19.09
N ALA A 346 -17.50 -26.35 -19.22
CA ALA A 346 -16.37 -25.97 -18.37
C ALA A 346 -16.45 -24.51 -17.91
N ALA A 347 -15.88 -24.24 -16.73
CA ALA A 347 -15.62 -22.90 -16.23
C ALA A 347 -14.20 -22.83 -15.67
N PHE A 348 -13.50 -21.72 -15.92
CA PHE A 348 -12.10 -21.52 -15.52
C PHE A 348 -12.01 -20.55 -14.35
N ARG A 349 -11.00 -20.78 -13.50
CA ARG A 349 -10.65 -19.99 -12.32
C ARG A 349 -9.36 -19.24 -12.63
N GLN A 350 -9.39 -17.92 -12.53
CA GLN A 350 -8.21 -17.06 -12.64
C GLN A 350 -7.85 -16.53 -11.26
N PHE A 351 -6.58 -16.63 -10.88
CA PHE A 351 -6.05 -16.04 -9.66
C PHE A 351 -5.39 -14.68 -9.93
N GLY A 352 -5.29 -13.84 -8.90
CA GLY A 352 -4.72 -12.51 -8.99
C GLY A 352 -3.18 -12.46 -8.91
N ALA A 353 -2.68 -11.27 -8.60
CA ALA A 353 -1.28 -11.03 -8.27
C ALA A 353 -0.98 -11.39 -6.81
N THR A 354 0.29 -11.64 -6.51
CA THR A 354 0.84 -11.94 -5.17
C THR A 354 2.17 -11.19 -4.99
N GLY A 355 2.63 -11.02 -3.75
CA GLY A 355 3.95 -10.45 -3.46
C GLY A 355 4.14 -8.99 -3.90
N LEU A 356 3.12 -8.13 -3.82
CA LEU A 356 3.27 -6.71 -4.16
C LEU A 356 4.19 -5.96 -3.16
N PRO A 357 4.90 -4.89 -3.57
CA PRO A 357 5.80 -4.17 -2.68
C PRO A 357 5.04 -3.59 -1.47
N THR A 358 5.52 -3.87 -0.25
CA THR A 358 4.95 -3.34 1.00
C THR A 358 5.40 -1.90 1.29
N GLU A 359 6.45 -1.43 0.60
CA GLU A 359 6.98 -0.07 0.64
C GLU A 359 7.45 0.35 2.04
N GLY A 360 8.69 0.03 2.44
CA GLY A 360 9.27 0.58 3.69
C GLY A 360 8.40 0.26 4.91
N TRP A 361 8.05 -1.01 5.05
CA TRP A 361 6.94 -1.61 5.81
C TRP A 361 6.58 -1.07 7.21
N TRP A 362 7.45 -0.31 7.89
CA TRP A 362 7.22 0.20 9.25
C TRP A 362 6.50 1.56 9.28
N TYR A 363 6.58 2.35 8.20
CA TYR A 363 5.93 3.66 8.09
C TYR A 363 4.74 3.69 7.12
N SER A 364 4.72 2.82 6.10
CA SER A 364 3.67 2.88 5.08
C SER A 364 2.28 2.64 5.65
N ASN A 365 1.36 3.53 5.27
CA ASN A 365 -0.03 3.54 5.68
C ASN A 365 -0.87 3.98 4.48
N LYS A 366 -1.57 3.03 3.87
CA LYS A 366 -2.42 3.28 2.71
C LYS A 366 -3.73 3.95 3.12
N ILE A 367 -4.45 4.50 2.14
CA ILE A 367 -5.68 5.28 2.36
C ILE A 367 -6.89 4.45 1.97
N SER A 368 -7.74 4.17 2.95
CA SER A 368 -9.06 3.58 2.73
C SER A 368 -10.06 4.61 2.19
N ARG A 369 -10.95 4.17 1.29
CA ARG A 369 -12.16 4.92 0.90
C ARG A 369 -13.29 4.83 1.96
N GLY A 370 -13.13 3.99 2.99
CA GLY A 370 -14.07 3.78 4.10
C GLY A 370 -13.60 4.35 5.44
N TRP A 371 -14.23 3.89 6.53
CA TRP A 371 -13.85 4.26 7.91
C TRP A 371 -12.85 3.29 8.57
N GLY A 372 -12.74 2.05 8.06
CA GLY A 372 -11.69 1.10 8.45
C GLY A 372 -10.36 1.39 7.75
N GLY A 373 -9.24 0.97 8.34
CA GLY A 373 -7.91 1.14 7.74
C GLY A 373 -7.68 0.29 6.49
N ALA A 374 -6.84 0.78 5.58
CA ALA A 374 -6.34 0.04 4.43
C ALA A 374 -5.02 -0.67 4.80
N GLY A 375 -4.76 -1.82 4.17
CA GLY A 375 -3.50 -2.55 4.28
C GLY A 375 -2.46 -2.08 3.26
N LEU A 376 -1.42 -2.88 3.04
CA LEU A 376 -0.39 -2.61 2.04
C LEU A 376 -0.62 -3.39 0.73
N ARG A 377 -1.59 -4.32 0.72
CA ARG A 377 -1.97 -5.20 -0.39
C ARG A 377 -3.49 -5.45 -0.40
N ASP A 378 -4.29 -4.39 -0.43
CA ASP A 378 -5.76 -4.57 -0.48
C ASP A 378 -6.18 -5.09 -1.86
N VAL A 379 -7.20 -5.94 -1.90
CA VAL A 379 -7.82 -6.35 -3.16
C VAL A 379 -8.79 -5.26 -3.62
N VAL A 380 -8.83 -5.00 -4.92
CA VAL A 380 -9.66 -3.96 -5.56
C VAL A 380 -10.39 -4.55 -6.75
N TRP A 381 -11.59 -4.01 -7.01
CA TRP A 381 -12.50 -4.49 -8.05
C TRP A 381 -13.30 -3.32 -8.62
N GLU A 382 -13.52 -3.34 -9.93
CA GLU A 382 -14.56 -2.54 -10.57
C GLU A 382 -15.29 -3.40 -11.61
N ASP A 383 -16.63 -3.36 -11.60
CA ASP A 383 -17.44 -4.05 -12.60
C ASP A 383 -17.66 -3.21 -13.87
N SER A 384 -18.22 -3.83 -14.92
CA SER A 384 -18.53 -3.15 -16.18
C SER A 384 -19.69 -2.13 -16.09
N ARG A 385 -20.25 -1.90 -14.90
CA ARG A 385 -21.27 -0.88 -14.59
C ARG A 385 -20.67 0.32 -13.84
N GLY A 386 -19.40 0.22 -13.41
CA GLY A 386 -18.69 1.23 -12.66
C GLY A 386 -18.87 1.15 -11.14
N ASP A 387 -19.33 0.01 -10.59
CA ASP A 387 -19.36 -0.20 -9.15
C ASP A 387 -17.98 -0.67 -8.67
N TYR A 388 -17.36 0.12 -7.78
CA TYR A 388 -15.98 -0.05 -7.31
C TYR A 388 -15.96 -0.42 -5.83
N GLU A 389 -15.25 -1.49 -5.48
CA GLU A 389 -15.01 -1.90 -4.09
C GLU A 389 -13.52 -2.16 -3.78
N MET A 390 -13.16 -1.97 -2.50
CA MET A 390 -11.83 -2.23 -1.94
C MET A 390 -11.96 -3.15 -0.73
N PHE A 391 -11.53 -4.39 -0.89
CA PHE A 391 -11.53 -5.42 0.16
C PHE A 391 -10.22 -5.30 0.95
N THR A 392 -10.29 -4.62 2.09
CA THR A 392 -9.08 -4.31 2.87
C THR A 392 -8.43 -5.55 3.45
N VAL A 393 -7.09 -5.55 3.56
CA VAL A 393 -6.32 -6.64 4.22
C VAL A 393 -6.87 -6.93 5.62
N ALA A 394 -7.30 -5.92 6.36
CA ALA A 394 -7.89 -6.09 7.70
C ALA A 394 -9.19 -6.92 7.68
N ASN A 395 -10.04 -6.76 6.66
CA ASN A 395 -11.26 -7.56 6.49
C ASN A 395 -10.93 -8.99 6.03
N ILE A 396 -10.01 -9.11 5.06
CA ILE A 396 -9.59 -10.41 4.51
C ILE A 396 -8.94 -11.28 5.59
N VAL A 397 -8.02 -10.72 6.39
CA VAL A 397 -7.37 -11.44 7.50
C VAL A 397 -8.38 -11.79 8.59
N ALA A 398 -9.30 -10.88 8.95
CA ALA A 398 -10.36 -11.19 9.92
C ALA A 398 -11.24 -12.36 9.46
N LYS A 399 -11.49 -12.50 8.15
CA LYS A 399 -12.20 -13.67 7.59
C LYS A 399 -11.35 -14.93 7.46
N TYR A 400 -10.05 -14.81 7.26
CA TYR A 400 -9.15 -15.96 7.31
C TYR A 400 -9.01 -16.55 8.72
N GLU A 401 -9.05 -15.71 9.75
CA GLU A 401 -8.99 -16.11 11.16
C GLU A 401 -10.33 -16.64 11.72
N ASP A 402 -11.45 -16.32 11.06
CA ASP A 402 -12.80 -16.82 11.36
C ASP A 402 -12.97 -18.28 10.87
N LEU A 403 -12.44 -19.21 11.67
CA LEU A 403 -12.34 -20.64 11.34
C LEU A 403 -13.68 -21.35 11.09
N GLU A 404 -14.79 -20.78 11.57
CA GLU A 404 -16.15 -21.32 11.44
C GLU A 404 -16.85 -20.87 10.14
N SER A 405 -16.24 -19.94 9.39
CA SER A 405 -16.84 -19.36 8.18
C SER A 405 -16.04 -19.66 6.90
N ASP A 406 -16.61 -19.33 5.76
CA ASP A 406 -15.88 -19.29 4.48
C ASP A 406 -14.74 -18.26 4.58
N ARG A 407 -13.48 -18.72 4.47
CA ARG A 407 -12.26 -17.99 4.86
C ARG A 407 -11.81 -16.93 3.84
N GLN A 408 -12.78 -16.29 3.20
CA GLN A 408 -12.62 -15.38 2.07
C GLN A 408 -13.76 -14.36 2.05
N VAL A 409 -13.50 -13.20 1.44
CA VAL A 409 -14.50 -12.14 1.28
C VAL A 409 -15.08 -12.24 -0.13
N SER A 410 -16.37 -12.52 -0.26
CA SER A 410 -17.06 -12.54 -1.57
C SER A 410 -17.06 -11.15 -2.19
N MET A 411 -16.62 -11.02 -3.44
CA MET A 411 -16.47 -9.73 -4.13
C MET A 411 -17.78 -9.26 -4.79
N PHE A 412 -18.67 -10.19 -5.10
CA PHE A 412 -20.04 -9.97 -5.58
C PHE A 412 -20.91 -11.16 -5.16
N LYS A 413 -22.20 -11.15 -5.51
CA LYS A 413 -23.14 -12.24 -5.19
C LYS A 413 -23.02 -13.38 -6.20
N VAL A 414 -23.12 -14.62 -5.71
CA VAL A 414 -22.84 -15.85 -6.49
C VAL A 414 -23.84 -16.09 -7.64
N ASP A 415 -25.02 -15.48 -7.60
CA ASP A 415 -26.03 -15.55 -8.68
C ASP A 415 -26.02 -14.31 -9.60
N GLU A 416 -25.17 -13.32 -9.33
CA GLU A 416 -25.09 -12.09 -10.12
C GLU A 416 -24.08 -12.29 -11.26
N GLN A 417 -24.60 -12.45 -12.49
CA GLN A 417 -23.78 -12.54 -13.71
C GLN A 417 -23.14 -11.18 -14.03
N VAL A 418 -21.99 -10.92 -13.41
CA VAL A 418 -21.21 -9.68 -13.55
C VAL A 418 -20.09 -9.87 -14.58
N LYS A 419 -19.79 -8.82 -15.36
CA LYS A 419 -18.55 -8.71 -16.12
C LYS A 419 -17.58 -7.77 -15.40
N ALA A 420 -16.30 -8.13 -15.37
CA ALA A 420 -15.25 -7.27 -14.84
C ALA A 420 -15.05 -6.03 -15.73
N LYS A 421 -14.63 -4.92 -15.12
CA LYS A 421 -13.76 -3.92 -15.76
C LYS A 421 -12.32 -4.18 -15.35
N PHE A 422 -12.08 -4.38 -14.05
CA PHE A 422 -10.82 -4.93 -13.55
C PHE A 422 -10.95 -5.65 -12.20
N ALA A 423 -9.99 -6.53 -11.93
CA ALA A 423 -9.68 -7.04 -10.60
C ALA A 423 -8.18 -6.83 -10.34
N GLY A 424 -7.79 -6.48 -9.12
CA GLY A 424 -6.39 -6.21 -8.82
C GLY A 424 -6.01 -6.32 -7.35
N VAL A 425 -4.71 -6.25 -7.10
CA VAL A 425 -4.13 -5.94 -5.79
C VAL A 425 -3.51 -4.55 -5.88
N ASP A 426 -3.79 -3.73 -4.88
CA ASP A 426 -3.47 -2.30 -4.85
C ASP A 426 -2.57 -2.00 -3.65
N ALA A 427 -1.35 -1.54 -3.91
CA ALA A 427 -0.35 -1.17 -2.91
C ALA A 427 -0.36 0.35 -2.66
N VAL A 428 0.71 0.89 -2.06
CA VAL A 428 0.79 2.35 -1.80
C VAL A 428 0.95 3.12 -3.12
N TYR A 429 2.01 2.84 -3.88
CA TYR A 429 2.38 3.57 -5.12
C TYR A 429 2.22 2.76 -6.42
N PHE A 430 1.99 1.45 -6.30
CA PHE A 430 1.90 0.51 -7.43
C PHE A 430 0.62 -0.32 -7.34
N ALA A 431 0.21 -0.91 -8.45
CA ALA A 431 -0.87 -1.87 -8.49
C ALA A 431 -0.63 -2.94 -9.56
N SER A 432 -1.26 -4.10 -9.38
CA SER A 432 -1.19 -5.24 -10.29
C SER A 432 -2.60 -5.78 -10.54
N ALA A 433 -3.10 -5.69 -11.76
CA ALA A 433 -4.53 -5.89 -12.06
C ALA A 433 -4.77 -6.55 -13.43
N MET A 434 -5.74 -7.47 -13.50
CA MET A 434 -6.33 -7.93 -14.75
C MET A 434 -7.37 -6.91 -15.23
N VAL A 435 -7.15 -6.33 -16.41
CA VAL A 435 -7.99 -5.29 -17.03
C VAL A 435 -8.72 -5.88 -18.23
N PHE A 436 -10.04 -5.74 -18.24
CA PHE A 436 -10.96 -6.34 -19.20
C PHE A 436 -11.47 -5.24 -20.14
N ASP A 437 -10.79 -5.10 -21.28
CA ASP A 437 -10.94 -4.02 -22.27
C ASP A 437 -12.07 -4.26 -23.30
N ASN A 438 -12.77 -5.41 -23.29
CA ASN A 438 -13.73 -5.79 -24.34
C ASN A 438 -15.04 -6.42 -23.78
N PRO A 439 -15.97 -5.60 -23.25
CA PRO A 439 -17.16 -6.10 -22.55
C PRO A 439 -18.10 -7.00 -23.38
N GLU A 440 -17.97 -7.06 -24.71
CA GLU A 440 -18.68 -8.04 -25.53
C GLU A 440 -18.06 -9.44 -25.38
N LYS A 441 -16.73 -9.55 -25.54
CA LYS A 441 -15.98 -10.81 -25.44
C LYS A 441 -15.67 -11.25 -24.01
N ASP A 442 -15.53 -10.32 -23.08
CA ASP A 442 -15.05 -10.61 -21.72
C ASP A 442 -15.95 -11.61 -20.99
N PRO A 443 -15.38 -12.54 -20.20
CA PRO A 443 -16.14 -13.62 -19.57
C PRO A 443 -17.13 -13.08 -18.54
N THR A 444 -18.38 -13.52 -18.64
CA THR A 444 -19.34 -13.39 -17.53
C THR A 444 -18.85 -14.24 -16.36
N LEU A 445 -18.75 -13.67 -15.17
CA LEU A 445 -18.28 -14.37 -13.98
C LEU A 445 -19.44 -14.96 -13.16
N SER A 446 -19.13 -15.96 -12.34
CA SER A 446 -20.07 -16.64 -11.43
C SER A 446 -19.71 -16.51 -9.95
N ARG A 447 -18.41 -16.44 -9.59
CA ARG A 447 -17.97 -16.16 -8.21
C ARG A 447 -16.68 -15.34 -8.23
N GLY A 448 -16.56 -14.38 -7.33
CA GLY A 448 -15.34 -13.63 -7.08
C GLY A 448 -15.06 -13.61 -5.58
N ALA A 449 -13.80 -13.80 -5.18
CA ALA A 449 -13.44 -13.82 -3.76
C ALA A 449 -12.02 -13.28 -3.51
N ALA A 450 -11.87 -12.47 -2.46
CA ALA A 450 -10.60 -11.96 -1.95
C ALA A 450 -10.17 -12.76 -0.70
N PHE A 451 -8.90 -13.20 -0.65
CA PHE A 451 -8.41 -14.14 0.37
C PHE A 451 -6.90 -13.98 0.63
N VAL A 452 -6.38 -14.59 1.70
CA VAL A 452 -4.95 -14.62 2.03
C VAL A 452 -4.23 -15.64 1.14
N ALA A 453 -3.18 -15.22 0.43
CA ALA A 453 -2.50 -16.03 -0.59
C ALA A 453 -1.81 -17.29 -0.02
N ALA A 454 -1.21 -17.19 1.17
CA ALA A 454 -0.58 -18.32 1.86
C ALA A 454 -0.78 -18.25 3.39
N ALA A 455 -0.18 -17.26 4.05
CA ALA A 455 -0.22 -17.10 5.51
C ALA A 455 -0.42 -15.62 5.93
N VAL A 456 -0.88 -15.42 7.17
CA VAL A 456 -1.00 -14.09 7.79
C VAL A 456 0.38 -13.62 8.23
N SER A 457 0.73 -12.35 7.98
CA SER A 457 2.06 -11.84 8.31
C SER A 457 2.24 -11.64 9.83
N ASP A 458 3.10 -12.46 10.44
CA ASP A 458 3.51 -12.36 11.86
C ASP A 458 4.15 -11.00 12.21
N VAL A 459 4.67 -10.28 11.21
CA VAL A 459 5.31 -8.98 11.43
C VAL A 459 4.29 -7.87 11.66
N MET A 460 3.28 -7.78 10.81
CA MET A 460 2.10 -6.91 10.96
C MET A 460 1.00 -7.39 10.01
N LYS A 461 -0.21 -7.66 10.52
CA LYS A 461 -1.35 -8.16 9.72
C LYS A 461 -1.65 -7.33 8.47
N GLN A 462 -1.41 -6.02 8.50
CA GLN A 462 -1.61 -5.09 7.38
C GLN A 462 -0.73 -5.37 6.15
N LYS A 463 0.37 -6.12 6.31
CA LYS A 463 1.25 -6.55 5.20
C LYS A 463 0.82 -7.85 4.52
N THR A 464 -0.11 -8.59 5.13
CA THR A 464 -0.46 -9.96 4.72
C THR A 464 -0.69 -10.03 3.22
N ASP A 465 -0.11 -11.04 2.58
CA ASP A 465 -0.26 -11.22 1.15
C ASP A 465 -1.69 -11.65 0.84
N CYS A 466 -2.44 -10.73 0.25
CA CYS A 466 -3.85 -10.91 -0.09
C CYS A 466 -4.00 -10.85 -1.61
N THR A 467 -4.78 -11.78 -2.15
CA THR A 467 -5.04 -11.91 -3.58
C THR A 467 -6.52 -12.20 -3.80
N TYR A 468 -6.91 -12.34 -5.06
CA TYR A 468 -8.28 -12.62 -5.48
C TYR A 468 -8.35 -13.85 -6.38
N ARG A 469 -9.56 -14.39 -6.55
CA ARG A 469 -9.91 -15.23 -7.68
C ARG A 469 -11.18 -14.75 -8.38
N LEU A 470 -11.25 -15.03 -9.67
CA LEU A 470 -12.44 -14.88 -10.52
C LEU A 470 -12.77 -16.25 -11.12
N ASP A 471 -13.97 -16.76 -10.82
CA ASP A 471 -14.53 -17.99 -11.40
C ASP A 471 -15.47 -17.59 -12.54
N GLY A 472 -15.20 -18.05 -13.76
CA GLY A 472 -16.03 -17.80 -14.94
C GLY A 472 -17.40 -18.49 -14.88
N SER A 473 -18.29 -18.13 -15.81
CA SER A 473 -19.55 -18.86 -16.03
C SER A 473 -19.31 -20.16 -16.82
N PRO A 474 -20.08 -21.23 -16.55
CA PRO A 474 -20.03 -22.45 -17.35
C PRO A 474 -20.30 -22.18 -18.83
N THR A 475 -19.43 -22.70 -19.69
CA THR A 475 -19.43 -22.51 -21.13
C THR A 475 -19.18 -23.85 -21.83
N THR A 476 -20.01 -24.18 -22.81
CA THR A 476 -19.86 -25.41 -23.60
C THR A 476 -18.78 -25.26 -24.68
N ILE A 477 -17.67 -25.99 -24.52
CA ILE A 477 -16.56 -26.07 -25.47
C ILE A 477 -16.84 -27.22 -26.45
N GLN A 478 -17.04 -26.88 -27.72
CA GLN A 478 -17.27 -27.85 -28.79
C GLN A 478 -15.96 -28.53 -29.22
N PRO A 479 -15.99 -29.79 -29.67
CA PRO A 479 -14.84 -30.48 -30.26
C PRO A 479 -14.13 -29.70 -31.39
N GLY A 480 -12.80 -29.85 -31.46
CA GLY A 480 -11.97 -29.41 -32.59
C GLY A 480 -11.29 -28.05 -32.43
N ASP A 481 -10.77 -27.53 -33.54
CA ASP A 481 -9.75 -26.47 -33.59
C ASP A 481 -10.22 -25.05 -33.20
N LYS A 482 -11.50 -24.87 -32.83
CA LYS A 482 -12.02 -23.56 -32.41
C LYS A 482 -12.03 -23.48 -30.87
N PRO A 483 -11.09 -22.75 -30.24
CA PRO A 483 -11.01 -22.70 -28.79
C PRO A 483 -12.15 -21.86 -28.19
N PHE A 484 -12.45 -22.12 -26.91
CA PHE A 484 -12.92 -21.08 -26.01
C PHE A 484 -11.75 -20.11 -25.76
N GLU A 485 -11.98 -18.81 -25.86
CA GLU A 485 -10.94 -17.78 -25.71
C GLU A 485 -11.35 -16.74 -24.66
N MET A 486 -10.40 -16.41 -23.78
CA MET A 486 -10.52 -15.36 -22.78
C MET A 486 -9.24 -14.52 -22.81
N SER A 487 -9.37 -13.20 -22.98
CA SER A 487 -8.24 -12.27 -23.05
C SER A 487 -8.39 -11.12 -22.05
N CYS A 488 -7.31 -10.68 -21.42
CA CYS A 488 -7.26 -9.43 -20.65
C CYS A 488 -5.84 -8.83 -20.71
N THR A 489 -5.67 -7.59 -20.24
CA THR A 489 -4.34 -7.01 -20.05
C THR A 489 -3.99 -7.00 -18.57
N ILE A 490 -2.89 -7.64 -18.20
CA ILE A 490 -2.29 -7.54 -16.87
C ILE A 490 -1.54 -6.21 -16.80
N PHE A 491 -2.11 -5.22 -16.13
CA PHE A 491 -1.38 -4.02 -15.70
C PHE A 491 -0.50 -4.39 -14.51
N SER A 492 0.75 -3.94 -14.48
CA SER A 492 1.67 -4.10 -13.34
C SER A 492 2.65 -2.93 -13.32
N GLY A 493 2.27 -1.85 -12.63
CA GLY A 493 2.98 -0.58 -12.78
C GLY A 493 2.63 0.52 -11.76
N PRO A 494 3.23 1.71 -11.94
CA PRO A 494 3.07 2.85 -11.03
C PRO A 494 1.68 3.50 -11.15
N LYS A 495 1.16 3.99 -10.03
CA LYS A 495 -0.11 4.75 -10.00
C LYS A 495 0.10 6.22 -10.35
N LYS A 496 0.37 6.48 -11.64
CA LYS A 496 0.34 7.83 -12.25
C LYS A 496 -1.02 8.04 -12.93
N SER A 497 -1.70 9.15 -12.68
CA SER A 497 -3.07 9.41 -13.19
C SER A 497 -3.23 9.19 -14.70
N GLU A 498 -2.28 9.70 -15.51
CA GLU A 498 -2.26 9.56 -16.96
C GLU A 498 -2.14 8.10 -17.41
N LEU A 499 -1.32 7.32 -16.71
CA LEU A 499 -1.08 5.90 -17.00
C LEU A 499 -2.32 5.07 -16.66
N LEU A 500 -2.90 5.30 -15.48
CA LEU A 500 -4.10 4.60 -15.03
C LEU A 500 -5.28 4.83 -16.00
N ALA A 501 -5.39 6.02 -16.60
CA ALA A 501 -6.42 6.31 -17.60
C ALA A 501 -6.30 5.48 -18.89
N LEU A 502 -5.10 5.01 -19.28
CA LEU A 502 -4.92 4.10 -20.43
C LEU A 502 -5.53 2.70 -20.21
N TYR A 503 -5.87 2.38 -18.96
CA TYR A 503 -6.44 1.10 -18.52
C TYR A 503 -7.79 1.25 -17.80
N GLY A 504 -8.36 2.45 -17.71
CA GLY A 504 -9.56 2.69 -16.90
C GLY A 504 -9.36 2.37 -15.40
N LEU A 505 -8.15 2.55 -14.88
CA LEU A 505 -7.76 2.25 -13.49
C LEU A 505 -7.75 3.50 -12.60
N GLU A 506 -8.42 4.58 -12.99
CA GLU A 506 -8.34 5.89 -12.30
C GLU A 506 -8.79 5.80 -10.84
N ASN A 507 -9.67 4.84 -10.51
CA ASN A 507 -10.11 4.60 -9.14
C ASN A 507 -9.01 4.07 -8.18
N LEU A 508 -7.88 3.57 -8.68
CA LEU A 508 -6.74 3.15 -7.86
C LEU A 508 -5.98 4.33 -7.22
N GLU A 509 -6.16 5.54 -7.75
CA GLU A 509 -5.64 6.78 -7.17
C GLU A 509 -6.69 7.41 -6.24
N TYR A 510 -6.33 7.66 -4.98
CA TYR A 510 -7.28 8.21 -4.00
C TYR A 510 -6.67 9.21 -3.02
N PHE A 511 -6.77 10.50 -3.37
CA PHE A 511 -6.32 11.62 -2.53
C PHE A 511 -7.27 11.99 -1.36
N GLY A 512 -8.34 11.22 -1.10
CA GLY A 512 -9.28 11.50 -0.02
C GLY A 512 -10.28 12.63 -0.30
N TRP A 513 -11.05 13.04 0.73
CA TRP A 513 -12.19 13.98 0.61
C TRP A 513 -11.82 15.39 0.11
N PHE A 514 -10.53 15.74 0.12
CA PHE A 514 -9.98 17.03 -0.34
C PHE A 514 -9.11 16.84 -1.60
N HIS A 515 -9.40 15.85 -2.43
CA HIS A 515 -8.67 15.55 -3.67
C HIS A 515 -8.44 16.80 -4.54
N TYR A 516 -9.46 17.65 -4.73
CA TYR A 516 -9.36 18.89 -5.50
C TYR A 516 -8.30 19.88 -4.98
N VAL A 517 -7.98 19.85 -3.67
CA VAL A 517 -6.87 20.63 -3.10
C VAL A 517 -5.54 19.91 -3.37
N SER A 518 -5.52 18.60 -3.19
CA SER A 518 -4.34 17.73 -3.41
C SER A 518 -3.83 17.85 -4.84
N THR A 519 -4.70 17.64 -5.83
CA THR A 519 -4.38 17.73 -7.27
C THR A 519 -3.95 19.15 -7.67
N ALA A 520 -4.55 20.20 -7.11
CA ALA A 520 -4.15 21.58 -7.39
C ALA A 520 -2.76 21.92 -6.80
N LEU A 521 -2.43 21.41 -5.61
CA LEU A 521 -1.11 21.57 -4.99
C LEU A 521 -0.05 20.73 -5.71
N LEU A 522 -0.37 19.51 -6.13
CA LEU A 522 0.49 18.67 -6.97
C LEU A 522 0.76 19.33 -8.33
N GLY A 523 -0.26 19.80 -9.04
CA GLY A 523 -0.07 20.44 -10.35
C GLY A 523 0.85 21.68 -10.30
N VAL A 524 0.84 22.44 -9.20
CA VAL A 524 1.84 23.49 -8.97
C VAL A 524 3.22 22.92 -8.66
N LEU A 525 3.31 21.87 -7.82
CA LEU A 525 4.57 21.25 -7.41
C LEU A 525 5.30 20.57 -8.57
N HIS A 526 4.57 19.81 -9.41
CA HIS A 526 5.05 19.24 -10.67
C HIS A 526 5.45 20.35 -11.64
N PHE A 527 4.62 21.39 -11.84
CA PHE A 527 5.00 22.53 -12.67
C PHE A 527 6.33 23.20 -12.25
N MET A 528 6.55 23.36 -10.93
CA MET A 528 7.81 23.88 -10.41
C MET A 528 9.00 22.93 -10.63
N HIS A 529 8.78 21.62 -10.67
CA HIS A 529 9.82 20.65 -10.97
C HIS A 529 10.14 20.63 -12.47
N ASP A 530 9.13 20.37 -13.29
CA ASP A 530 9.29 20.01 -14.71
C ASP A 530 9.65 21.21 -15.60
N TYR A 531 9.10 22.39 -15.28
CA TYR A 531 9.26 23.61 -16.11
C TYR A 531 10.21 24.64 -15.51
N LEU A 532 10.42 24.61 -14.19
CA LEU A 532 11.33 25.54 -13.49
C LEU A 532 12.59 24.86 -12.94
N TYR A 533 12.74 23.54 -13.10
CA TYR A 533 13.87 22.72 -12.65
C TYR A 533 14.15 22.80 -11.14
N ILE A 534 13.10 23.04 -10.33
CA ILE A 534 13.21 23.16 -8.87
C ILE A 534 13.06 21.77 -8.23
N PRO A 535 14.04 21.25 -7.47
CA PRO A 535 13.89 19.99 -6.76
C PRO A 535 12.68 20.00 -5.83
N TYR A 536 11.90 18.91 -5.80
CA TYR A 536 10.63 18.84 -5.06
C TYR A 536 10.72 19.30 -3.61
N GLY A 537 11.82 19.05 -2.91
CA GLY A 537 12.01 19.53 -1.54
C GLY A 537 12.03 21.05 -1.41
N LEU A 538 12.65 21.76 -2.36
CA LEU A 538 12.57 23.21 -2.47
C LEU A 538 11.20 23.65 -3.00
N GLY A 539 10.60 22.89 -3.91
CA GLY A 539 9.23 23.09 -4.39
C GLY A 539 8.21 23.13 -3.25
N ILE A 540 8.30 22.21 -2.28
CA ILE A 540 7.47 22.19 -1.06
C ILE A 540 7.67 23.46 -0.23
N ILE A 541 8.92 23.94 -0.07
CA ILE A 541 9.21 25.19 0.64
C ILE A 541 8.51 26.37 -0.07
N PHE A 542 8.71 26.54 -1.37
CA PHE A 542 8.11 27.63 -2.14
C PHE A 542 6.58 27.56 -2.18
N LEU A 543 6.00 26.36 -2.36
CA LEU A 543 4.56 26.12 -2.32
C LEU A 543 3.97 26.53 -0.96
N THR A 544 4.65 26.17 0.14
CA THR A 544 4.28 26.59 1.51
C THR A 544 4.29 28.11 1.65
N LEU A 545 5.35 28.76 1.17
CA LEU A 545 5.50 30.23 1.22
C LEU A 545 4.46 30.95 0.34
N MET A 546 4.12 30.41 -0.83
CA MET A 546 3.09 30.96 -1.72
C MET A 546 1.70 30.88 -1.08
N VAL A 547 1.31 29.70 -0.58
CA VAL A 547 0.04 29.49 0.12
C VAL A 547 -0.03 30.38 1.38
N ARG A 548 1.06 30.51 2.14
CA ARG A 548 1.13 31.41 3.29
C ARG A 548 1.01 32.89 2.91
N SER A 549 1.61 33.31 1.81
CA SER A 549 1.52 34.68 1.32
C SER A 549 0.09 35.03 0.87
N ALA A 550 -0.61 34.08 0.22
CA ALA A 550 -2.02 34.24 -0.13
C ALA A 550 -2.94 34.32 1.11
N LEU A 551 -2.64 33.55 2.16
CA LEU A 551 -3.41 33.56 3.42
C LEU A 551 -3.04 34.71 4.38
N PHE A 552 -1.93 35.42 4.14
CA PHE A 552 -1.41 36.49 5.02
C PHE A 552 -2.43 37.58 5.42
N PRO A 553 -3.33 38.07 4.54
CA PRO A 553 -4.35 39.05 4.93
C PRO A 553 -5.35 38.54 5.99
N LEU A 554 -5.51 37.22 6.10
CA LEU A 554 -6.39 36.56 7.06
C LEU A 554 -5.64 36.18 8.35
N SER A 555 -4.47 35.56 8.24
CA SER A 555 -3.63 35.21 9.41
C SER A 555 -3.19 36.46 10.19
N ARG A 556 -2.88 37.57 9.50
CA ARG A 556 -2.59 38.87 10.14
C ARG A 556 -3.74 39.38 11.03
N LYS A 557 -5.00 39.18 10.64
CA LYS A 557 -6.17 39.54 11.46
C LYS A 557 -6.23 38.68 12.73
N GLN A 558 -5.96 37.38 12.61
CA GLN A 558 -5.93 36.48 13.76
C GLN A 558 -4.79 36.78 14.73
N ALA A 559 -3.59 36.99 14.22
CA ALA A 559 -2.42 37.34 15.02
C ALA A 559 -2.66 38.64 15.81
N ARG A 560 -3.37 39.62 15.22
CA ARG A 560 -3.86 40.81 15.93
C ARG A 560 -4.86 40.45 17.02
N ASN A 561 -5.91 39.67 16.75
CA ASN A 561 -6.86 39.23 17.79
C ASN A 561 -6.14 38.50 18.94
N MET A 562 -5.16 37.64 18.65
CA MET A 562 -4.40 36.93 19.68
C MET A 562 -3.52 37.86 20.52
N LEU A 563 -2.99 38.96 19.97
CA LEU A 563 -2.32 40.01 20.74
C LEU A 563 -3.30 40.75 21.66
N ILE A 564 -4.51 41.06 21.16
CA ILE A 564 -5.58 41.68 21.96
C ILE A 564 -5.99 40.73 23.10
N GLN A 565 -6.13 39.44 22.84
CA GLN A 565 -6.43 38.43 23.87
C GLN A 565 -5.33 38.36 24.94
N GLN A 566 -4.05 38.42 24.55
CA GLN A 566 -2.92 38.48 25.48
C GLN A 566 -2.96 39.75 26.36
N GLN A 567 -3.39 40.89 25.81
CA GLN A 567 -3.55 42.15 26.54
C GLN A 567 -4.79 42.17 27.46
N LEU A 568 -5.89 41.49 27.08
CA LEU A 568 -7.12 41.39 27.86
C LEU A 568 -7.08 40.32 28.96
N ALA A 569 -6.14 39.37 28.90
CA ALA A 569 -5.97 38.31 29.90
C ALA A 569 -5.99 38.79 31.38
N PRO A 570 -5.24 39.85 31.79
CA PRO A 570 -5.32 40.35 33.17
C PRO A 570 -6.71 40.90 33.54
N GLU A 571 -7.40 41.59 32.64
CA GLU A 571 -8.76 42.11 32.91
C GLU A 571 -9.79 40.97 32.98
N MET A 572 -9.67 39.95 32.13
CA MET A 572 -10.48 38.74 32.23
C MET A 572 -10.27 38.04 33.59
N LYS A 573 -9.04 38.01 34.11
CA LYS A 573 -8.75 37.45 35.44
C LYS A 573 -9.45 38.25 36.54
N LYS A 574 -9.28 39.58 36.56
CA LYS A 574 -9.93 40.46 37.55
C LYS A 574 -11.46 40.34 37.54
N ILE A 575 -12.07 40.21 36.35
CA ILE A 575 -13.52 39.93 36.22
C ILE A 575 -13.87 38.56 36.81
N SER A 576 -13.04 37.54 36.57
CA SER A 576 -13.25 36.19 37.11
C SER A 576 -13.10 36.13 38.64
N GLU A 577 -12.17 36.89 39.21
CA GLU A 577 -11.99 37.02 40.65
C GLU A 577 -13.16 37.80 41.29
N ARG A 578 -13.62 38.89 40.65
CA ARG A 578 -14.69 39.77 41.17
C ARG A 578 -16.09 39.14 41.14
N TYR A 579 -16.35 38.22 40.20
CA TYR A 579 -17.66 37.58 40.02
C TYR A 579 -17.58 36.04 40.16
N LYS A 580 -16.65 35.54 40.99
CA LYS A 580 -16.42 34.11 41.21
C LYS A 580 -17.70 33.34 41.58
N ASP A 581 -18.56 33.96 42.38
CA ASP A 581 -19.81 33.37 42.88
C ASP A 581 -21.04 33.74 42.03
N ASP A 582 -20.86 34.50 40.94
CA ASP A 582 -21.93 34.88 40.01
C ASP A 582 -21.50 34.68 38.54
N PRO A 583 -21.63 33.43 38.02
CA PRO A 583 -21.25 33.10 36.65
C PRO A 583 -22.17 33.72 35.58
N ILE A 584 -23.23 34.45 35.96
CA ILE A 584 -24.07 35.21 35.02
C ILE A 584 -23.47 36.60 34.83
N LYS A 585 -23.19 37.32 35.93
CA LYS A 585 -22.49 38.62 35.88
C LYS A 585 -21.08 38.50 35.30
N GLN A 586 -20.36 37.42 35.63
CA GLN A 586 -19.04 37.11 35.07
C GLN A 586 -19.06 37.11 33.53
N ARG A 587 -20.03 36.40 32.92
CA ARG A 587 -20.20 36.32 31.45
C ARG A 587 -20.62 37.66 30.85
N GLN A 588 -21.51 38.40 31.51
CA GLN A 588 -21.94 39.73 31.05
C GLN A 588 -20.77 40.71 31.03
N ALA A 589 -19.99 40.79 32.11
CA ALA A 589 -18.80 41.64 32.19
C ALA A 589 -17.72 41.25 31.15
N GLN A 590 -17.53 39.94 30.88
CA GLN A 590 -16.66 39.47 29.79
C GLN A 590 -17.17 39.90 28.42
N GLN A 591 -18.48 39.83 28.15
CA GLN A 591 -19.07 40.29 26.88
C GLN A 591 -18.99 41.81 26.72
N GLU A 592 -19.20 42.59 27.78
CA GLU A 592 -19.00 44.05 27.76
C GLU A 592 -17.53 44.41 27.48
N LEU A 593 -16.57 43.71 28.11
CA LEU A 593 -15.14 43.86 27.84
C LEU A 593 -14.82 43.56 26.36
N PHE A 594 -15.27 42.41 25.84
CA PHE A 594 -15.03 42.03 24.45
C PHE A 594 -15.65 43.03 23.46
N THR A 595 -16.84 43.56 23.78
CA THR A 595 -17.51 44.58 22.96
C THR A 595 -16.75 45.91 22.98
N LYS A 596 -16.32 46.39 24.16
CA LYS A 596 -15.54 47.63 24.34
C LYS A 596 -14.23 47.61 23.54
N TYR A 597 -13.55 46.47 23.50
CA TYR A 597 -12.27 46.30 22.80
C TYR A 597 -12.40 45.72 21.39
N ASN A 598 -13.62 45.58 20.85
CA ASN A 598 -13.93 44.98 19.55
C ASN A 598 -13.22 43.62 19.32
N PHE A 599 -13.15 42.82 20.38
CA PHE A 599 -12.49 41.52 20.38
C PHE A 599 -13.49 40.42 20.06
N ASN A 600 -13.25 39.70 18.96
CA ASN A 600 -14.02 38.51 18.61
C ASN A 600 -13.28 37.24 19.07
N PRO A 601 -13.78 36.50 20.08
CA PRO A 601 -13.15 35.27 20.57
C PRO A 601 -13.12 34.14 19.53
N LEU A 602 -14.08 34.10 18.59
CA LEU A 602 -14.09 33.12 17.49
C LEU A 602 -13.18 33.54 16.31
N GLY A 603 -12.65 34.77 16.33
CA GLY A 603 -11.71 35.24 15.29
C GLY A 603 -10.41 34.42 15.23
N GLY A 604 -10.01 33.78 16.34
CA GLY A 604 -8.80 32.96 16.43
C GLY A 604 -8.91 31.58 15.76
N CYS A 605 -10.09 30.94 15.72
CA CYS A 605 -10.24 29.60 15.16
C CYS A 605 -10.52 29.56 13.65
N GLY A 606 -10.95 30.67 13.03
CA GLY A 606 -11.37 30.71 11.62
C GLY A 606 -10.35 30.17 10.60
N VAL A 607 -9.06 30.52 10.70
CA VAL A 607 -8.03 29.97 9.80
C VAL A 607 -7.79 28.48 10.04
N MET A 608 -8.00 27.94 11.23
CA MET A 608 -7.82 26.50 11.46
C MET A 608 -8.76 25.68 10.56
N PHE A 609 -10.00 26.14 10.39
CA PHE A 609 -10.97 25.52 9.47
C PHE A 609 -10.62 25.69 7.98
N LEU A 610 -9.93 26.77 7.59
CA LEU A 610 -9.47 26.96 6.20
C LEU A 610 -8.15 26.22 5.92
N GLN A 611 -7.27 26.14 6.91
CA GLN A 611 -5.96 25.50 6.85
C GLN A 611 -6.07 23.97 6.92
N LEU A 612 -7.10 23.42 7.57
CA LEU A 612 -7.28 21.97 7.72
C LEU A 612 -7.52 21.25 6.36
N PRO A 613 -8.41 21.70 5.46
CA PRO A 613 -8.49 21.18 4.09
C PRO A 613 -7.17 21.30 3.31
N ILE A 614 -6.44 22.40 3.48
CA ILE A 614 -5.14 22.63 2.81
C ILE A 614 -4.08 21.67 3.33
N PHE A 615 -4.01 21.48 4.64
CA PHE A 615 -3.11 20.53 5.29
C PHE A 615 -3.43 19.09 4.90
N LEU A 616 -4.71 18.70 4.94
CA LEU A 616 -5.13 17.35 4.55
C LEU A 616 -4.87 17.11 3.05
N GLY A 617 -5.13 18.08 2.19
CA GLY A 617 -4.82 17.99 0.76
C GLY A 617 -3.31 17.86 0.51
N LEU A 618 -2.48 18.67 1.16
CA LEU A 618 -1.02 18.57 1.03
C LEU A 618 -0.48 17.26 1.61
N TYR A 619 -0.96 16.81 2.76
CA TYR A 619 -0.57 15.51 3.32
C TYR A 619 -0.90 14.35 2.38
N ARG A 620 -2.08 14.39 1.75
CA ARG A 620 -2.52 13.38 0.79
C ARG A 620 -1.70 13.42 -0.51
N ALA A 621 -1.41 14.62 -1.01
CA ALA A 621 -0.49 14.81 -2.13
C ALA A 621 0.90 14.21 -1.85
N LEU A 622 1.55 14.62 -0.76
CA LEU A 622 2.92 14.21 -0.41
C LEU A 622 3.06 12.73 -0.01
N ALA A 623 1.98 12.06 0.36
CA ALA A 623 1.99 10.65 0.77
C ALA A 623 1.65 9.67 -0.38
N VAL A 624 0.95 10.12 -1.43
CA VAL A 624 0.38 9.25 -2.49
C VAL A 624 1.07 9.41 -3.83
N ASP A 625 1.55 10.61 -4.16
CA ASP A 625 2.14 10.90 -5.47
C ASP A 625 3.41 10.08 -5.72
N ILE A 626 3.39 9.28 -6.79
CA ILE A 626 4.51 8.46 -7.23
C ILE A 626 5.77 9.30 -7.51
N GLN A 627 5.63 10.54 -7.99
CA GLN A 627 6.79 11.39 -8.32
C GLN A 627 7.57 11.86 -7.08
N LEU A 628 6.96 11.78 -5.89
CA LEU A 628 7.60 12.09 -4.61
C LEU A 628 8.18 10.86 -3.91
N ARG A 629 7.85 9.64 -4.38
CA ARG A 629 8.53 8.41 -3.96
C ARG A 629 9.95 8.44 -4.49
N GLN A 630 10.93 8.27 -3.59
CA GLN A 630 12.37 8.33 -3.90
C GLN A 630 12.87 9.69 -4.46
N ALA A 631 12.03 10.73 -4.46
CA ALA A 631 12.48 12.10 -4.71
C ALA A 631 13.34 12.61 -3.54
N PRO A 632 14.54 13.17 -3.77
CA PRO A 632 15.35 13.77 -2.73
C PRO A 632 14.89 15.18 -2.36
N PHE A 633 15.14 15.60 -1.12
CA PHE A 633 14.93 16.99 -0.69
C PHE A 633 15.75 17.98 -1.54
N ILE A 634 17.04 17.69 -1.71
CA ILE A 634 17.96 18.33 -2.66
C ILE A 634 18.88 17.22 -3.18
N PRO A 635 19.23 17.18 -4.48
CA PRO A 635 20.17 16.20 -5.02
C PRO A 635 21.46 16.07 -4.19
N GLY A 636 21.90 14.82 -3.97
CA GLY A 636 23.04 14.49 -3.10
C GLY A 636 22.72 14.27 -1.62
N ILE A 637 21.54 14.67 -1.13
CA ILE A 637 21.16 14.47 0.28
C ILE A 637 20.58 13.06 0.50
N GLN A 638 21.46 12.08 0.67
CA GLN A 638 21.09 10.65 0.77
C GLN A 638 20.16 10.32 1.94
N TRP A 639 20.33 10.97 3.10
CA TRP A 639 19.46 10.72 4.25
C TRP A 639 18.01 11.22 4.06
N CYS A 640 17.79 12.13 3.11
CA CYS A 640 16.46 12.63 2.74
C CYS A 640 16.19 12.36 1.25
N SER A 641 16.51 11.14 0.79
CA SER A 641 16.36 10.68 -0.59
C SER A 641 14.93 10.20 -0.94
N ASN A 642 13.92 10.48 -0.11
CA ASN A 642 12.54 10.06 -0.36
C ASN A 642 11.55 10.96 0.39
N LEU A 643 10.99 11.95 -0.30
CA LEU A 643 10.04 12.93 0.27
C LEU A 643 8.72 12.30 0.72
N ALA A 644 8.30 11.19 0.09
CA ALA A 644 7.12 10.43 0.45
C ALA A 644 7.32 9.47 1.66
N ALA A 645 8.56 9.33 2.17
CA ALA A 645 8.89 8.49 3.33
C ALA A 645 9.53 9.31 4.47
N PRO A 646 9.56 8.82 5.71
CA PRO A 646 10.36 9.41 6.80
C PRO A 646 11.86 9.43 6.45
N ASP A 647 12.57 10.45 6.91
CA ASP A 647 13.99 10.65 6.56
C ASP A 647 14.92 9.68 7.32
N GLN A 648 15.89 9.10 6.62
CA GLN A 648 16.72 7.99 7.12
C GLN A 648 18.10 8.51 7.51
N PHE A 649 18.18 9.33 8.57
CA PHE A 649 19.43 9.98 8.99
C PHE A 649 20.48 9.02 9.53
N TRP A 650 20.09 8.04 10.35
CA TRP A 650 21.01 7.03 10.86
C TRP A 650 20.28 5.73 11.20
N TYR A 651 20.87 4.58 10.85
CA TYR A 651 20.37 3.26 11.23
C TYR A 651 20.83 2.92 12.65
N TRP A 652 19.88 2.70 13.57
CA TRP A 652 20.12 2.66 15.03
C TRP A 652 19.59 1.42 15.76
N VAL A 653 19.21 0.36 15.02
CA VAL A 653 18.83 -0.92 15.62
C VAL A 653 20.03 -1.47 16.41
N GLY A 654 19.79 -1.92 17.65
CA GLY A 654 20.84 -2.32 18.59
C GLY A 654 21.48 -1.16 19.39
N VAL A 655 21.11 0.09 19.12
CA VAL A 655 21.52 1.27 19.92
C VAL A 655 20.42 1.69 20.89
N LEU A 656 19.16 1.69 20.43
CA LEU A 656 17.99 1.83 21.28
C LEU A 656 17.44 0.46 21.70
N PRO A 657 16.65 0.37 22.79
CA PRO A 657 15.95 -0.85 23.18
C PRO A 657 15.03 -1.35 22.05
N ASP A 658 14.98 -2.68 21.88
CA ASP A 658 14.27 -3.33 20.78
C ASP A 658 12.81 -2.89 20.64
N PHE A 659 12.07 -2.70 21.74
CA PHE A 659 10.67 -2.24 21.69
C PHE A 659 10.45 -0.87 20.98
N MET A 660 11.52 -0.09 20.76
CA MET A 660 11.48 1.18 20.01
C MET A 660 11.89 1.03 18.54
N THR A 661 12.67 0.00 18.17
CA THR A 661 13.34 -0.11 16.85
C THR A 661 13.12 -1.44 16.12
N SER A 662 12.78 -2.51 16.83
CA SER A 662 12.34 -3.79 16.29
C SER A 662 10.82 -3.86 16.19
N ILE A 663 10.34 -4.93 15.55
CA ILE A 663 8.91 -5.24 15.40
C ILE A 663 8.29 -5.50 16.78
N PRO A 664 7.17 -4.85 17.15
CA PRO A 664 6.41 -5.21 18.35
C PRO A 664 5.66 -6.53 18.13
N SER A 665 6.18 -7.62 18.69
CA SER A 665 5.60 -8.98 18.57
C SER A 665 4.33 -9.22 19.41
N THR A 666 3.91 -8.23 20.21
CA THR A 666 2.73 -8.30 21.08
C THR A 666 1.86 -7.06 20.94
N SER A 667 0.54 -7.26 21.11
CA SER A 667 -0.49 -6.23 21.07
C SER A 667 -0.22 -5.00 21.95
N PHE A 668 -0.90 -3.90 21.60
CA PHE A 668 -0.98 -2.61 22.30
C PHE A 668 -0.85 -2.73 23.83
N PRO A 669 0.08 -1.99 24.49
CA PRO A 669 0.39 -0.60 24.15
C PRO A 669 1.79 -0.30 23.59
N THR A 670 2.70 -1.27 23.42
CA THR A 670 4.08 -0.98 22.97
C THR A 670 4.17 -0.31 21.60
N SER A 671 3.19 -0.54 20.73
CA SER A 671 3.19 -0.11 19.31
C SER A 671 3.31 1.40 19.08
N PHE A 672 2.98 2.26 20.06
CA PHE A 672 3.11 3.73 19.90
C PHE A 672 4.53 4.26 20.20
N LEU A 673 5.38 3.46 20.86
CA LEU A 673 6.78 3.79 21.13
C LEU A 673 7.74 3.28 20.04
N PHE A 674 7.23 2.48 19.10
CA PHE A 674 7.96 2.02 17.92
C PHE A 674 8.20 3.19 16.96
N LEU A 675 9.43 3.70 16.94
CA LEU A 675 9.94 4.73 16.05
C LEU A 675 10.37 4.16 14.70
N GLY A 676 10.83 2.90 14.70
CA GLY A 676 11.33 2.21 13.51
C GLY A 676 12.86 2.10 13.45
N PRO A 677 13.38 1.44 12.39
CA PRO A 677 14.80 1.14 12.24
C PRO A 677 15.75 2.33 12.11
N TYR A 678 15.26 3.56 11.87
CA TYR A 678 16.10 4.73 11.63
C TYR A 678 15.75 5.91 12.54
N LEU A 679 16.76 6.70 12.90
CA LEU A 679 16.60 8.05 13.45
C LEU A 679 16.14 9.00 12.33
N ASN A 680 15.04 9.71 12.56
CA ASN A 680 14.56 10.80 11.70
C ASN A 680 14.99 12.16 12.28
N LEU A 681 15.63 13.00 11.47
CA LEU A 681 16.10 14.34 11.84
C LEU A 681 15.01 15.41 11.68
N LEU A 682 14.19 15.34 10.63
CA LEU A 682 13.20 16.38 10.35
C LEU A 682 12.04 16.42 11.38
N PRO A 683 11.54 15.29 11.92
CA PRO A 683 10.63 15.29 13.05
C PRO A 683 11.22 16.00 14.28
N LEU A 684 12.48 15.78 14.63
CA LEU A 684 13.13 16.46 15.77
C LEU A 684 13.20 17.98 15.60
N VAL A 685 13.57 18.46 14.40
CA VAL A 685 13.55 19.89 14.07
C VAL A 685 12.14 20.46 14.13
N THR A 686 11.14 19.69 13.67
CA THR A 686 9.72 20.08 13.70
C THR A 686 9.20 20.21 15.13
N ILE A 687 9.51 19.26 16.01
CA ILE A 687 9.16 19.28 17.44
C ILE A 687 9.79 20.50 18.12
N ALA A 688 11.08 20.74 17.88
CA ALA A 688 11.78 21.90 18.44
C ALA A 688 11.13 23.22 18.01
N LEU A 689 10.75 23.35 16.73
CA LEU A 689 10.02 24.51 16.23
C LEU A 689 8.61 24.64 16.82
N PHE A 690 7.86 23.56 16.97
CA PHE A 690 6.54 23.58 17.61
C PHE A 690 6.63 24.04 19.07
N LEU A 691 7.57 23.50 19.85
CA LEU A 691 7.79 23.91 21.25
C LEU A 691 8.24 25.39 21.35
N VAL A 692 9.11 25.86 20.45
CA VAL A 692 9.52 27.27 20.37
C VAL A 692 8.34 28.18 20.01
N GLN A 693 7.51 27.80 19.04
CA GLN A 693 6.30 28.54 18.68
C GLN A 693 5.29 28.57 19.82
N GLN A 694 5.03 27.43 20.46
CA GLN A 694 4.13 27.29 21.60
C GLN A 694 4.55 28.25 22.73
N LYS A 695 5.83 28.23 23.10
CA LYS A 695 6.42 29.12 24.12
C LYS A 695 6.41 30.60 23.73
N MET A 696 6.44 30.92 22.43
CA MET A 696 6.42 32.30 21.93
C MET A 696 5.00 32.87 21.74
N PHE A 697 4.01 32.01 21.48
CA PHE A 697 2.67 32.42 21.05
C PHE A 697 1.59 32.26 22.13
N MET A 698 1.76 31.36 23.11
CA MET A 698 0.82 31.25 24.23
C MET A 698 0.97 32.42 25.23
N PRO A 699 -0.13 32.94 25.83
CA PRO A 699 -0.05 33.81 27.01
C PRO A 699 0.54 33.06 28.23
N PRO A 700 1.13 33.77 29.22
CA PRO A 700 1.37 33.17 30.52
C PRO A 700 0.03 32.72 31.15
N PRO A 701 -0.02 31.55 31.83
CA PRO A 701 -1.27 31.03 32.37
C PRO A 701 -1.71 31.88 33.57
N THR A 702 -2.96 32.37 33.56
CA THR A 702 -3.48 33.18 34.68
C THR A 702 -3.90 32.33 35.88
N ASP A 703 -4.27 31.07 35.64
CA ASP A 703 -4.94 30.17 36.58
C ASP A 703 -4.40 28.73 36.47
N GLU A 704 -4.55 27.94 37.53
CA GLU A 704 -4.01 26.57 37.59
C GLU A 704 -4.60 25.64 36.52
N GLN A 705 -5.89 25.77 36.22
CA GLN A 705 -6.54 25.06 35.11
C GLN A 705 -5.91 25.40 33.74
N GLN A 706 -5.49 26.65 33.53
CA GLN A 706 -4.77 27.05 32.30
C GLN A 706 -3.35 26.50 32.29
N LYS A 707 -2.67 26.46 33.44
CA LYS A 707 -1.34 25.84 33.57
C LYS A 707 -1.40 24.35 33.21
N MET A 708 -2.40 23.62 33.72
CA MET A 708 -2.66 22.23 33.34
C MET A 708 -2.95 22.10 31.83
N GLN A 709 -3.78 22.99 31.25
CA GLN A 709 -4.06 23.00 29.81
C GLN A 709 -2.79 23.24 28.98
N GLN A 710 -1.90 24.14 29.40
CA GLN A 710 -0.63 24.40 28.71
C GLN A 710 0.33 23.21 28.83
N GLN A 711 0.41 22.56 29.99
CA GLN A 711 1.19 21.33 30.16
C GLN A 711 0.64 20.20 29.27
N MET A 712 -0.68 20.00 29.24
CA MET A 712 -1.35 19.04 28.36
C MET A 712 -1.08 19.32 26.87
N MET A 713 -1.16 20.58 26.43
CA MET A 713 -0.79 21.00 25.07
C MET A 713 0.68 20.71 24.74
N THR A 714 1.58 20.84 25.73
CA THR A 714 3.02 20.57 25.56
C THR A 714 3.27 19.06 25.41
N TYR A 715 2.67 18.23 26.26
CA TYR A 715 2.72 16.77 26.12
C TYR A 715 2.09 16.30 24.80
N MET A 716 0.97 16.91 24.38
CA MET A 716 0.33 16.62 23.09
C MET A 716 1.24 16.99 21.90
N MET A 717 1.97 18.11 21.95
CA MET A 717 2.94 18.46 20.90
C MET A 717 4.13 17.49 20.85
N VAL A 718 4.62 17.03 22.00
CA VAL A 718 5.66 15.99 22.07
C VAL A 718 5.14 14.66 21.51
N PHE A 719 3.92 14.26 21.84
CA PHE A 719 3.26 13.04 21.32
C PHE A 719 3.02 13.10 19.80
N ILE A 720 2.54 14.23 19.28
CA ILE A 720 2.47 14.48 17.82
C ILE A 720 3.87 14.38 17.20
N GLY A 721 4.91 14.82 17.93
CA GLY A 721 6.30 14.61 17.58
C GLY A 721 6.70 13.15 17.39
N PHE A 722 6.38 12.27 18.34
CA PHE A 722 6.59 10.83 18.21
C PHE A 722 5.89 10.25 16.98
N MET A 723 4.65 10.70 16.69
CA MET A 723 3.92 10.30 15.49
C MET A 723 4.61 10.72 14.18
N PHE A 724 5.36 11.84 14.16
CA PHE A 724 6.02 12.35 12.95
C PHE A 724 7.21 11.50 12.48
N PHE A 725 7.75 10.60 13.31
CA PHE A 725 8.75 9.59 12.89
C PHE A 725 8.21 8.61 11.83
N ARG A 726 6.88 8.57 11.65
CA ARG A 726 6.17 7.65 10.74
C ARG A 726 5.48 8.38 9.57
N VAL A 727 5.85 9.65 9.37
CA VAL A 727 5.22 10.59 8.43
C VAL A 727 6.20 10.95 7.29
N PRO A 728 5.73 11.16 6.05
CA PRO A 728 6.57 11.63 4.94
C PRO A 728 7.44 12.84 5.31
N SER A 729 8.73 12.78 4.98
CA SER A 729 9.72 13.83 5.26
C SER A 729 9.36 15.15 4.58
N GLY A 730 8.71 15.10 3.41
CA GLY A 730 8.12 16.27 2.75
C GLY A 730 7.09 17.01 3.62
N LEU A 731 6.30 16.30 4.43
CA LEU A 731 5.37 16.95 5.36
C LEU A 731 6.09 17.61 6.53
N CYS A 732 7.21 17.03 6.99
CA CYS A 732 8.07 17.67 7.98
C CYS A 732 8.71 18.95 7.41
N ILE A 733 9.17 18.94 6.15
CA ILE A 733 9.68 20.13 5.45
C ILE A 733 8.59 21.22 5.31
N TYR A 734 7.36 20.83 4.98
CA TYR A 734 6.20 21.72 5.04
C TYR A 734 6.05 22.32 6.44
N PHE A 735 5.99 21.50 7.51
CA PHE A 735 5.78 22.00 8.86
C PHE A 735 6.92 22.89 9.36
N ILE A 736 8.17 22.57 9.05
CA ILE A 736 9.34 23.41 9.35
C ILE A 736 9.18 24.79 8.68
N THR A 737 8.85 24.82 7.38
CA THR A 737 8.65 26.07 6.62
C THR A 737 7.46 26.89 7.14
N GLN A 738 6.33 26.21 7.35
CA GLN A 738 5.08 26.70 7.92
C GLN A 738 5.31 27.31 9.32
N SER A 739 6.21 26.73 10.13
CA SER A 739 6.55 27.21 11.46
C SER A 739 7.56 28.37 11.44
N VAL A 740 8.60 28.31 10.61
CA VAL A 740 9.56 29.42 10.41
C VAL A 740 8.85 30.66 9.90
N TRP A 741 7.99 30.53 8.88
CA TRP A 741 7.14 31.63 8.40
C TRP A 741 6.26 32.19 9.53
N GLY A 742 5.61 31.34 10.32
CA GLY A 742 4.78 31.78 11.44
C GLY A 742 5.55 32.59 12.50
N ILE A 743 6.83 32.27 12.74
CA ILE A 743 7.70 33.04 13.65
C ILE A 743 8.07 34.41 13.03
N VAL A 744 8.41 34.44 11.74
CA VAL A 744 8.72 35.68 11.01
C VAL A 744 7.48 36.59 10.96
N GLU A 745 6.32 36.06 10.56
CA GLU A 745 5.02 36.72 10.56
C GLU A 745 4.69 37.31 11.94
N ARG A 746 4.86 36.54 13.03
CA ARG A 746 4.60 37.04 14.39
C ARG A 746 5.53 38.18 14.80
N LYS A 747 6.79 38.21 14.34
CA LYS A 747 7.74 39.29 14.61
C LYS A 747 7.49 40.54 13.76
N LEU A 748 6.96 40.39 12.55
CA LEU A 748 6.65 41.51 11.64
C LEU A 748 5.35 42.24 12.00
N ILE A 749 4.44 41.61 12.74
CA ILE A 749 3.15 42.23 13.11
C ILE A 749 3.33 43.13 14.34
N PRO A 750 3.09 44.46 14.24
CA PRO A 750 3.23 45.37 15.37
C PRO A 750 2.17 45.09 16.44
N LYS A 751 2.53 45.34 17.71
CA LYS A 751 1.61 45.23 18.85
C LYS A 751 0.43 46.20 18.65
N PRO A 752 -0.84 45.75 18.70
CA PRO A 752 -1.98 46.65 18.65
C PRO A 752 -2.00 47.53 19.89
N GLN A 753 -2.22 48.83 19.67
CA GLN A 753 -2.60 49.75 20.72
C GLN A 753 -4.08 49.51 21.06
N LEU A 754 -4.40 49.49 22.35
CA LEU A 754 -5.77 49.44 22.87
C LEU A 754 -6.11 50.81 23.50
N PRO A 755 -7.40 51.18 23.56
CA PRO A 755 -7.87 52.20 24.50
C PRO A 755 -7.44 51.86 25.93
N ASP A 756 -7.29 52.86 26.80
CA ASP A 756 -6.72 52.63 28.12
C ASP A 756 -7.55 51.62 28.95
N LEU A 757 -6.83 50.83 29.74
CA LEU A 757 -7.35 49.65 30.44
C LEU A 757 -7.79 50.02 31.87
N SER A 758 -7.12 51.00 32.50
CA SER A 758 -7.32 51.44 33.89
C SER A 758 -8.79 51.65 34.29
N ASP A 759 -9.51 52.43 33.49
CA ASP A 759 -10.78 53.06 33.91
C ASP A 759 -11.98 52.10 33.93
N THR A 760 -11.78 50.85 33.48
CA THR A 760 -12.88 49.93 33.14
C THR A 760 -13.55 49.30 34.38
N ILE A 761 -12.79 49.06 35.45
CA ILE A 761 -13.28 48.35 36.65
C ILE A 761 -14.12 49.26 37.54
N GLU A 762 -13.82 50.56 37.57
CA GLU A 762 -14.62 51.57 38.26
C GLU A 762 -15.91 51.88 37.49
N SER A 763 -15.82 51.99 36.15
CA SER A 763 -16.98 52.19 35.27
C SER A 763 -18.05 51.09 35.39
N THR A 764 -17.65 49.85 35.66
CA THR A 764 -18.57 48.72 35.91
C THR A 764 -18.99 48.58 37.38
N ALA A 765 -18.33 49.28 38.32
CA ALA A 765 -18.66 49.24 39.75
C ALA A 765 -19.87 50.13 40.11
N THR A 766 -20.15 51.17 39.32
CA THR A 766 -21.27 52.09 39.57
C THR A 766 -22.58 51.58 38.95
N PRO A 767 -23.60 51.20 39.75
CA PRO A 767 -24.91 50.87 39.20
C PRO A 767 -25.55 52.12 38.59
N LYS A 768 -25.82 52.09 37.28
CA LYS A 768 -26.57 53.14 36.59
C LYS A 768 -27.94 53.29 37.25
N LYS A 769 -28.13 54.38 38.01
CA LYS A 769 -29.42 54.70 38.64
C LYS A 769 -30.55 54.59 37.60
N PRO A 770 -31.64 53.87 37.88
CA PRO A 770 -32.72 53.69 36.91
C PRO A 770 -33.30 55.05 36.52
N LYS A 771 -33.37 55.33 35.21
CA LYS A 771 -34.06 56.52 34.69
C LYS A 771 -35.51 56.48 35.16
N LYS A 772 -35.92 57.41 36.03
CA LYS A 772 -37.33 57.62 36.37
C LYS A 772 -38.10 57.87 35.07
N ARG A 773 -39.16 57.11 34.81
CA ARG A 773 -40.15 57.44 33.78
C ARG A 773 -40.73 58.83 34.10
N PRO A 774 -40.97 59.69 33.08
CA PRO A 774 -41.78 60.89 33.28
C PRO A 774 -43.20 60.51 33.73
N PRO A 775 -43.88 61.33 34.55
CA PRO A 775 -45.32 61.18 34.76
C PRO A 775 -46.05 61.39 33.43
N GLY A 776 -47.07 60.57 33.18
CA GLY A 776 -47.67 60.45 31.85
C GLY A 776 -48.65 61.56 31.47
N LYS A 777 -49.09 61.51 30.20
CA LYS A 777 -50.47 61.85 29.84
C LYS A 777 -51.21 60.56 29.47
N LYS A 778 -52.53 60.61 29.56
CA LYS A 778 -53.45 59.50 29.26
C LYS A 778 -53.52 59.23 27.77
#